data_AF-A0A2U3BDJ9-F1
#
_entry.id   AF-A0A2U3BDJ9-F1
#
_cell.length_a   1.000
_cell.length_b   1.000
_cell.length_c   1.000
_cell.angle_alpha   90.00
_cell.angle_beta   90.00
_cell.angle_gamma   90.00
#
_symmetry.space_group_name_H-M   'P 1'
#
loop_
_entity.id
_entity.type
_entity.pdbx_description
1 polymer ?
#
loop_
_entity_poly.entity_id
_entity_poly.type
_entity_poly.pdbx_seq_one_letter_code
_entity_poly.pdbx_strand_id
1 'polypeptide(L)'
;MVDTTDITALQTSVQDLMTQTMDLLEQYATLKAATQQALSVASNGDSTYALAAYESLQRVEAAMESLAEESIAFETKAALDAYTPTADANGCYPIAKVWNDETDYNGYYGYNNEVWSKSPYDPLKTAVQAAADSSISNALHLGQPNQFSLEQLVGTELPSVVTGTASASKINGVSCLTLDSDETGVLYGYYRFDASVFSSGVVSTSLMVANAPAGTTGEIALIERDSSFDILSDNAILTGRTTAVSNEYFELTALTLNASTQYVDIKIYFADTSELSQSVSFHSMCLVEGDNPIFRLPNLIVDTHERTEVLESRSDDVDYELTVLKSTANGDYLAEILPNIYKDWFNAHPDKYWSTYTPETALINNRVCLHFTETACYSKPISANEFDSSIFSVAIRCEKRSTPTLAGRILLIQYATTDNSEEVTRETLTLEAVGWDEYQDFVFNSIELDDSTNHITICIDVYSDFYVSDIAIVEGDVASYRRDSILDRITEVNDVLDSSAAFTYPNLLDDIDLADDYSDAGTGDLYTANLNNGSRVLVADDDNTSGAYKGPRVKRDRISGDTFNAGCTVFYAQSDSARVLVQQLDANGDEIRDLSDGNGDYRIEFDVNQVYSGESEDVVVTDKPIADNCISLQMAVFPNGSGVVVGKMFIREAGNKFTPFTPEIIMHRRPVYVSTEGDNTNLGSKDHPVASVAAAMAKGAHKIIVMDGIYSGDALSVDGRLFKSGVEVIADTSAIPVCRQGVEIGGFLASDGYTNVYEATSSIQPALWDESNPCGFVFGKSIPFHAITSDVRHPLHRGRSHISPHYIFKPVLSLELLESATDPSWFYDLATTTLYVNAITDIDPLTMTVIIPDGYSVKNLGPQHDVTIVNLTYEFAGLKMDAAGRFYLDSVMNIGSPGDGFSIDKTHGEDRYCSVIGASNDNWNCHNTVVETPRDDGYTNVASVSHSIDPYSAWAFDDGRSIHEQSHGSVDGGLFEFCGSTGFAPAQGAEETIRHAHVRDCGWENDREGGIAVVNDVQDDGHYTVCNAHNVLVERCRVGFSVLKDDGILNLYNTRTKDCTDASINAEAGLTNLFDHKDSGSPARISGDGTVNDETWS
;
A
#
# COMPACT_ATOMS: atom_id res chain seq x y z
N MET A 1 57.83 -21.31 10.67
CA MET A 1 57.34 -20.10 11.35
C MET A 1 57.49 -18.98 10.34
N VAL A 2 56.40 -18.62 9.67
CA VAL A 2 56.37 -17.44 8.80
C VAL A 2 56.38 -16.24 9.73
N ASP A 3 57.28 -15.31 9.48
CA ASP A 3 57.48 -14.11 10.29
C ASP A 3 56.19 -13.27 10.22
N THR A 4 55.50 -13.12 11.35
CA THR A 4 54.22 -12.39 11.46
C THR A 4 54.37 -10.92 11.06
N THR A 5 55.60 -10.41 11.01
CA THR A 5 55.93 -9.06 10.58
C THR A 5 55.63 -8.83 9.08
N ASP A 6 55.72 -9.87 8.25
CA ASP A 6 55.43 -9.77 6.81
C ASP A 6 53.91 -9.69 6.52
N ILE A 7 53.07 -10.31 7.36
CA ILE A 7 51.61 -10.29 7.18
C ILE A 7 51.03 -8.92 7.51
N THR A 8 51.51 -8.29 8.59
CA THR A 8 51.07 -6.93 8.96
C THR A 8 51.51 -5.90 7.92
N ALA A 9 52.73 -6.02 7.38
CA ALA A 9 53.19 -5.15 6.29
C ALA A 9 52.35 -5.32 5.01
N LEU A 10 51.92 -6.55 4.70
CA LEU A 10 51.02 -6.82 3.57
C LEU A 10 49.63 -6.23 3.79
N GLN A 11 49.05 -6.38 5.00
CA GLN A 11 47.75 -5.83 5.36
C GLN A 11 47.74 -4.30 5.30
N THR A 12 48.78 -3.64 5.82
CA THR A 12 48.93 -2.18 5.70
C THR A 12 49.07 -1.76 4.23
N SER A 13 49.86 -2.49 3.43
CA SER A 13 50.01 -2.17 2.00
C SER A 13 48.71 -2.36 1.20
N VAL A 14 47.84 -3.32 1.57
CA VAL A 14 46.52 -3.51 0.96
C VAL A 14 45.56 -2.39 1.39
N GLN A 15 45.56 -2.03 2.67
CA GLN A 15 44.75 -0.92 3.20
C GLN A 15 45.12 0.42 2.54
N ASP A 16 46.43 0.68 2.38
CA ASP A 16 46.94 1.87 1.70
C ASP A 16 46.54 1.89 0.22
N LEU A 17 46.56 0.72 -0.45
CA LEU A 17 46.14 0.59 -1.85
C LEU A 17 44.62 0.82 -2.01
N MET A 18 43.81 0.28 -1.09
CA MET A 18 42.36 0.51 -1.07
C MET A 18 42.03 1.98 -0.84
N THR A 19 42.73 2.64 0.09
CA THR A 19 42.55 4.06 0.37
C THR A 19 42.93 4.92 -0.84
N GLN A 20 44.07 4.65 -1.47
CA GLN A 20 44.47 5.32 -2.72
C GLN A 20 43.48 5.09 -3.87
N THR A 21 42.86 3.92 -3.93
CA THR A 21 41.84 3.60 -4.95
C THR A 21 40.55 4.38 -4.70
N MET A 22 40.11 4.50 -3.45
CA MET A 22 38.92 5.30 -3.08
C MET A 22 39.15 6.79 -3.34
N ASP A 23 40.33 7.32 -2.99
CA ASP A 23 40.70 8.72 -3.30
C ASP A 23 40.70 9.00 -4.81
N LEU A 24 41.15 8.03 -5.62
CA LEU A 24 41.11 8.12 -7.09
C LEU A 24 39.68 8.08 -7.64
N LEU A 25 38.79 7.27 -7.04
CA LEU A 25 37.37 7.19 -7.43
C LEU A 25 36.64 8.50 -7.10
N GLU A 26 36.92 9.11 -5.96
CA GLU A 26 36.34 10.40 -5.56
C GLU A 26 36.85 11.56 -6.45
N GLN A 27 38.16 11.58 -6.75
CA GLN A 27 38.74 12.51 -7.71
C GLN A 27 38.14 12.34 -9.12
N TYR A 28 37.89 11.09 -9.52
CA TYR A 28 37.26 10.78 -10.79
C TYR A 28 35.80 11.26 -10.85
N ALA A 29 35.00 11.02 -9.82
CA ALA A 29 33.62 11.52 -9.72
C ALA A 29 33.57 13.06 -9.78
N THR A 30 34.50 13.72 -9.09
CA THR A 30 34.65 15.18 -9.12
C THR A 30 35.02 15.69 -10.52
N LEU A 31 35.95 15.02 -11.21
CA LEU A 31 36.35 15.37 -12.58
C LEU A 31 35.21 15.13 -13.59
N LYS A 32 34.43 14.07 -13.43
CA LYS A 32 33.24 13.75 -14.24
C LYS A 32 32.18 14.84 -14.11
N ALA A 33 31.83 15.23 -12.88
CA ALA A 33 30.89 16.32 -12.62
C ALA A 33 31.38 17.65 -13.21
N ALA A 34 32.66 17.99 -13.02
CA ALA A 34 33.26 19.21 -13.57
C ALA A 34 33.28 19.20 -15.12
N THR A 35 33.52 18.04 -15.74
CA THR A 35 33.51 17.89 -17.20
C THR A 35 32.09 18.01 -17.76
N GLN A 36 31.09 17.37 -17.13
CA GLN A 36 29.68 17.50 -17.51
C GLN A 36 29.17 18.93 -17.36
N GLN A 37 29.58 19.64 -16.30
CA GLN A 37 29.28 21.06 -16.11
C GLN A 37 29.98 21.93 -17.18
N ALA A 38 31.22 21.62 -17.57
CA ALA A 38 31.89 22.34 -18.65
C ALA A 38 31.21 22.11 -20.02
N LEU A 39 30.65 20.91 -20.28
CA LEU A 39 29.87 20.63 -21.49
C LEU A 39 28.56 21.40 -21.55
N SER A 40 27.84 21.55 -20.43
CA SER A 40 26.59 22.33 -20.41
C SER A 40 26.83 23.81 -20.70
N VAL A 41 27.97 24.35 -20.25
CA VAL A 41 28.40 25.75 -20.49
C VAL A 41 28.98 25.96 -21.90
N ALA A 42 29.63 24.95 -22.50
CA ALA A 42 30.26 25.03 -23.83
C ALA A 42 29.27 25.10 -25.01
N SER A 43 27.97 24.95 -24.76
CA SER A 43 26.89 25.15 -25.73
C SER A 43 26.84 26.57 -26.35
N ASN A 44 27.66 27.52 -25.86
CA ASN A 44 27.80 28.89 -26.34
C ASN A 44 29.06 29.19 -27.20
N GLY A 45 29.74 28.19 -27.76
CA GLY A 45 30.54 28.40 -28.99
C GLY A 45 32.05 28.13 -28.97
N ASP A 46 32.57 27.32 -28.04
CA ASP A 46 33.93 26.76 -28.17
C ASP A 46 33.95 25.28 -27.77
N SER A 47 33.43 24.42 -28.66
CA SER A 47 33.07 23.02 -28.38
C SER A 47 34.22 22.00 -28.52
N THR A 48 35.40 22.41 -29.00
CA THR A 48 36.45 21.46 -29.39
C THR A 48 37.18 20.84 -28.20
N TYR A 49 37.36 21.57 -27.10
CA TYR A 49 38.01 21.04 -25.89
C TYR A 49 37.07 20.21 -25.03
N ALA A 50 35.78 20.55 -24.98
CA ALA A 50 34.79 19.85 -24.18
C ALA A 50 34.47 18.46 -24.78
N LEU A 51 34.41 18.35 -26.11
CA LEU A 51 34.19 17.07 -26.79
C LEU A 51 35.37 16.10 -26.58
N ALA A 52 36.61 16.57 -26.70
CA ALA A 52 37.80 15.74 -26.47
C ALA A 52 37.92 15.27 -25.00
N ALA A 53 37.49 16.09 -24.05
CA ALA A 53 37.41 15.70 -22.64
C ALA A 53 36.32 14.65 -22.40
N TYR A 54 35.16 14.78 -23.05
CA TYR A 54 34.07 13.80 -22.98
C TYR A 54 34.46 12.43 -23.55
N GLU A 55 35.05 12.40 -24.76
CA GLU A 55 35.55 11.16 -25.37
C GLU A 55 36.65 10.50 -24.52
N SER A 56 37.48 11.30 -23.85
CA SER A 56 38.49 10.79 -22.92
C SER A 56 37.87 10.24 -21.64
N LEU A 57 36.74 10.80 -21.18
CA LEU A 57 36.01 10.32 -20.02
C LEU A 57 35.34 8.97 -20.31
N GLN A 58 34.69 8.81 -21.47
CA GLN A 58 34.09 7.55 -21.89
C GLN A 58 35.12 6.42 -22.04
N ARG A 59 36.33 6.74 -22.53
CA ARG A 59 37.46 5.81 -22.55
C ARG A 59 37.84 5.31 -21.16
N VAL A 60 37.81 6.17 -20.15
CA VAL A 60 38.14 5.83 -18.77
C VAL A 60 37.02 5.02 -18.12
N GLU A 61 35.74 5.36 -18.36
CA GLU A 61 34.58 4.59 -17.88
C GLU A 61 34.59 3.17 -18.41
N ALA A 62 34.74 3.00 -19.73
CA ALA A 62 34.80 1.69 -20.34
C ALA A 62 36.00 0.87 -19.83
N ALA A 63 37.14 1.50 -19.56
CA ALA A 63 38.29 0.83 -18.97
C ALA A 63 38.05 0.42 -17.51
N MET A 64 37.33 1.23 -16.73
CA MET A 64 36.98 0.93 -15.34
C MET A 64 35.92 -0.17 -15.21
N GLU A 65 34.87 -0.14 -16.03
CA GLU A 65 33.87 -1.21 -16.12
C GLU A 65 34.54 -2.53 -16.53
N SER A 66 35.44 -2.47 -17.51
CA SER A 66 36.22 -3.62 -17.96
C SER A 66 37.11 -4.20 -16.86
N LEU A 67 37.73 -3.34 -16.04
CA LEU A 67 38.52 -3.74 -14.87
C LEU A 67 37.66 -4.38 -13.77
N ALA A 68 36.44 -3.88 -13.54
CA ALA A 68 35.50 -4.43 -12.57
C ALA A 68 34.96 -5.82 -13.00
N GLU A 69 34.84 -6.06 -14.31
CA GLU A 69 34.31 -7.29 -14.89
C GLU A 69 35.37 -8.30 -15.34
N GLU A 70 36.65 -8.07 -15.00
CA GLU A 70 37.81 -8.85 -15.48
C GLU A 70 37.89 -9.01 -17.02
N SER A 71 37.28 -8.09 -17.77
CA SER A 71 37.30 -8.09 -19.23
C SER A 71 38.35 -7.13 -19.79
N ILE A 72 38.63 -7.20 -21.09
CA ILE A 72 39.52 -6.27 -21.80
C ILE A 72 38.68 -5.41 -22.76
N ALA A 73 38.67 -4.09 -22.56
CA ALA A 73 37.93 -3.16 -23.40
C ALA A 73 38.70 -2.76 -24.67
N PHE A 74 37.96 -2.68 -25.78
CA PHE A 74 38.41 -2.15 -27.06
C PHE A 74 37.41 -1.11 -27.56
N GLU A 75 37.91 -0.01 -28.13
CA GLU A 75 37.02 0.99 -28.75
C GLU A 75 36.28 0.38 -29.95
N THR A 76 36.97 -0.37 -30.81
CA THR A 76 36.41 -0.95 -32.04
C THR A 76 36.64 -2.46 -32.12
N LYS A 77 35.77 -3.16 -32.84
CA LYS A 77 35.91 -4.58 -33.16
C LYS A 77 37.17 -4.85 -33.99
N ALA A 78 37.56 -3.92 -34.84
CA ALA A 78 38.83 -4.00 -35.58
C ALA A 78 40.05 -4.00 -34.64
N ALA A 79 40.02 -3.20 -33.56
CA ALA A 79 41.09 -3.20 -32.56
C ALA A 79 41.09 -4.50 -31.74
N LEU A 80 39.91 -5.03 -31.40
CA LEU A 80 39.78 -6.35 -30.77
C LEU A 80 40.34 -7.47 -31.67
N ASP A 81 40.00 -7.47 -32.97
CA ASP A 81 40.47 -8.48 -33.92
C ASP A 81 41.98 -8.44 -34.16
N ALA A 82 42.62 -7.29 -33.94
CA ALA A 82 44.08 -7.16 -33.98
C ALA A 82 44.76 -7.68 -32.70
N TYR A 83 44.01 -7.90 -31.62
CA TYR A 83 44.52 -8.37 -30.34
C TYR A 83 44.42 -9.90 -30.22
N THR A 84 45.57 -10.56 -30.05
CA THR A 84 45.64 -12.00 -29.75
C THR A 84 45.80 -12.19 -28.25
N PRO A 85 44.78 -12.69 -27.54
CA PRO A 85 44.87 -12.91 -26.10
C PRO A 85 45.78 -14.11 -25.79
N THR A 86 46.38 -14.12 -24.61
CA THR A 86 47.11 -15.29 -24.08
C THR A 86 46.24 -15.96 -23.03
N ALA A 87 46.11 -17.29 -23.06
CA ALA A 87 45.40 -18.02 -22.03
C ALA A 87 46.12 -17.89 -20.68
N ASP A 88 45.35 -17.84 -19.60
CA ASP A 88 45.88 -17.88 -18.24
C ASP A 88 46.46 -19.27 -17.89
N ALA A 89 46.91 -19.44 -16.64
CA ALA A 89 47.46 -20.70 -16.16
C ALA A 89 46.46 -21.88 -16.20
N ASN A 90 45.16 -21.60 -16.35
CA ASN A 90 44.08 -22.59 -16.40
C ASN A 90 43.62 -22.87 -17.83
N GLY A 91 44.19 -22.21 -18.84
CA GLY A 91 43.80 -22.36 -20.24
C GLY A 91 42.58 -21.51 -20.64
N CYS A 92 42.17 -20.56 -19.80
CA CYS A 92 41.06 -19.66 -20.06
C CYS A 92 41.56 -18.39 -20.76
N TYR A 93 40.85 -17.95 -21.81
CA TYR A 93 41.12 -16.67 -22.47
C TYR A 93 40.29 -15.57 -21.82
N PRO A 94 40.81 -14.34 -21.72
CA PRO A 94 40.08 -13.19 -21.22
C PRO A 94 38.85 -12.89 -22.10
N ILE A 95 37.79 -12.40 -21.48
CA ILE A 95 36.62 -11.84 -22.17
C ILE A 95 36.97 -10.42 -22.63
N ALA A 96 36.42 -9.96 -23.75
CA ALA A 96 36.61 -8.60 -24.24
C ALA A 96 35.29 -7.86 -24.49
N LYS A 97 35.28 -6.53 -24.32
CA LYS A 97 34.12 -5.65 -24.57
C LYS A 97 34.46 -4.64 -25.66
N VAL A 98 33.62 -4.55 -26.69
CA VAL A 98 33.67 -3.48 -27.70
C VAL A 98 32.57 -2.47 -27.37
N TRP A 99 32.92 -1.19 -27.25
CA TRP A 99 31.98 -0.18 -26.71
C TRP A 99 31.78 1.06 -27.59
N ASN A 100 32.60 1.30 -28.62
CA ASN A 100 32.49 2.47 -29.49
C ASN A 100 32.71 2.13 -30.97
N ASP A 101 31.93 1.18 -31.47
CA ASP A 101 31.85 0.78 -32.88
C ASP A 101 30.41 0.88 -33.40
N GLU A 102 30.14 0.44 -34.63
CA GLU A 102 28.78 0.31 -35.15
C GLU A 102 27.92 -0.56 -34.23
N THR A 103 26.62 -0.28 -34.12
CA THR A 103 25.71 -0.88 -33.12
C THR A 103 25.75 -2.41 -33.12
N ASP A 104 25.93 -3.05 -34.29
CA ASP A 104 26.01 -4.50 -34.42
C ASP A 104 27.30 -5.09 -33.83
N TYR A 105 28.34 -4.30 -33.66
CA TYR A 105 29.65 -4.72 -33.15
C TYR A 105 29.88 -4.42 -31.67
N ASN A 106 29.10 -3.54 -31.04
CA ASN A 106 29.21 -3.30 -29.60
C ASN A 106 28.71 -4.50 -28.78
N GLY A 107 29.41 -4.86 -27.71
CA GLY A 107 29.06 -5.98 -26.83
C GLY A 107 30.26 -6.83 -26.39
N TYR A 108 29.98 -7.97 -25.73
CA TYR A 108 31.01 -8.87 -25.21
C TYR A 108 31.44 -9.91 -26.24
N TYR A 109 32.71 -10.29 -26.19
CA TYR A 109 33.36 -11.24 -27.09
C TYR A 109 34.18 -12.26 -26.30
N GLY A 110 34.08 -13.52 -26.71
CA GLY A 110 34.95 -14.60 -26.26
C GLY A 110 35.92 -15.02 -27.36
N TYR A 111 37.13 -15.45 -26.99
CA TYR A 111 38.14 -15.93 -27.94
C TYR A 111 38.17 -17.46 -27.98
N ASN A 112 37.97 -18.04 -29.17
CA ASN A 112 37.85 -19.49 -29.35
C ASN A 112 39.15 -20.18 -29.84
N ASN A 113 40.31 -19.54 -29.64
CA ASN A 113 41.65 -19.85 -30.17
C ASN A 113 41.95 -19.36 -31.59
N GLU A 114 40.94 -19.01 -32.39
CA GLU A 114 41.14 -18.57 -33.78
C GLU A 114 40.60 -17.16 -34.03
N VAL A 115 39.44 -16.83 -33.46
CA VAL A 115 38.75 -15.56 -33.66
C VAL A 115 38.00 -15.13 -32.40
N TRP A 116 37.76 -13.82 -32.31
CA TRP A 116 36.81 -13.26 -31.36
C TRP A 116 35.38 -13.43 -31.88
N SER A 117 34.53 -14.11 -31.11
CA SER A 117 33.11 -14.30 -31.42
C SER A 117 32.25 -13.54 -30.42
N LYS A 118 31.27 -12.78 -30.92
CA LYS A 118 30.33 -12.02 -30.07
C LYS A 118 29.52 -13.00 -29.24
N SER A 119 29.44 -12.77 -27.94
CA SER A 119 28.62 -13.54 -27.03
C SER A 119 27.14 -13.37 -27.40
N PRO A 120 26.34 -14.44 -27.45
CA PRO A 120 24.88 -14.34 -27.54
C PRO A 120 24.26 -13.80 -26.24
N TYR A 121 25.02 -13.82 -25.14
CA TYR A 121 24.63 -13.27 -23.86
C TYR A 121 24.94 -11.76 -23.83
N ASP A 122 23.90 -10.96 -23.99
CA ASP A 122 23.89 -9.51 -23.73
C ASP A 122 23.12 -9.29 -22.42
N PRO A 123 23.81 -9.03 -21.29
CA PRO A 123 23.17 -8.91 -19.99
C PRO A 123 22.17 -7.74 -19.94
N LEU A 124 22.35 -6.69 -20.75
CA LEU A 124 21.41 -5.56 -20.84
C LEU A 124 20.15 -5.97 -21.61
N LYS A 125 20.30 -6.65 -22.75
CA LYS A 125 19.15 -7.14 -23.52
C LYS A 125 18.38 -8.23 -22.76
N THR A 126 19.10 -9.06 -21.99
CA THR A 126 18.51 -10.13 -21.18
C THR A 126 17.82 -9.58 -19.93
N ALA A 127 18.36 -8.53 -19.29
CA ALA A 127 17.73 -7.87 -18.15
C ALA A 127 16.47 -7.08 -18.54
N VAL A 128 16.51 -6.37 -19.69
CA VAL A 128 15.34 -5.66 -20.23
C VAL A 128 14.25 -6.64 -20.66
N GLN A 129 14.62 -7.75 -21.31
CA GLN A 129 13.68 -8.80 -21.68
C GLN A 129 13.12 -9.51 -20.43
N ALA A 130 13.95 -9.82 -19.43
CA ALA A 130 13.50 -10.45 -18.18
C ALA A 130 12.61 -9.53 -17.32
N ALA A 131 12.84 -8.22 -17.33
CA ALA A 131 11.98 -7.24 -16.67
C ALA A 131 10.62 -7.09 -17.40
N ALA A 132 10.63 -7.08 -18.74
CA ALA A 132 9.41 -7.08 -19.55
C ALA A 132 8.61 -8.38 -19.37
N ASP A 133 9.27 -9.54 -19.44
CA ASP A 133 8.65 -10.86 -19.27
C ASP A 133 8.14 -11.09 -17.84
N SER A 134 8.82 -10.52 -16.83
CA SER A 134 8.39 -10.50 -15.41
C SER A 134 7.10 -9.71 -15.19
N SER A 135 7.00 -8.51 -15.80
CA SER A 135 5.83 -7.65 -15.67
C SER A 135 4.57 -8.22 -16.34
N ILE A 136 4.73 -8.98 -17.43
CA ILE A 136 3.63 -9.61 -18.17
C ILE A 136 3.24 -10.97 -17.55
N SER A 137 4.20 -11.76 -17.03
CA SER A 137 3.88 -13.06 -16.41
C SER A 137 3.24 -12.94 -15.01
N ASN A 138 3.48 -11.84 -14.30
CA ASN A 138 2.83 -11.57 -13.02
C ASN A 138 1.37 -11.11 -13.15
N ALA A 139 0.91 -10.74 -14.35
CA ALA A 139 -0.47 -10.28 -14.59
C ALA A 139 -1.45 -11.41 -14.96
N LEU A 140 -0.99 -12.65 -15.23
CA LEU A 140 -1.84 -13.77 -15.67
C LEU A 140 -1.38 -15.10 -15.03
N HIS A 141 -1.80 -15.32 -13.79
CA HIS A 141 -1.49 -16.52 -12.98
C HIS A 141 -2.41 -17.73 -13.24
N LEU A 142 -2.66 -18.10 -14.49
CA LEU A 142 -2.89 -19.51 -14.85
C LEU A 142 -1.67 -19.90 -15.65
N GLY A 143 -1.16 -21.13 -15.55
CA GLY A 143 0.10 -21.55 -16.19
C GLY A 143 0.11 -21.55 -17.73
N GLN A 144 -0.74 -20.73 -18.37
CA GLN A 144 -0.90 -20.56 -19.80
C GLN A 144 -0.90 -19.03 -20.09
N PRO A 145 0.23 -18.48 -20.56
CA PRO A 145 0.33 -17.04 -20.82
C PRO A 145 -0.67 -16.62 -21.90
N ASN A 146 -1.20 -15.40 -21.77
CA ASN A 146 -1.94 -14.78 -22.86
C ASN A 146 -1.00 -14.59 -24.05
N GLN A 147 -1.46 -15.00 -25.24
CA GLN A 147 -0.68 -14.95 -26.46
C GLN A 147 -0.65 -13.57 -27.11
N PHE A 148 -1.52 -12.64 -26.68
CA PHE A 148 -1.42 -11.24 -27.05
C PHE A 148 -0.17 -10.62 -26.41
N SER A 149 0.64 -9.92 -27.22
CA SER A 149 1.73 -9.09 -26.71
C SER A 149 1.18 -7.87 -25.98
N LEU A 150 2.00 -7.25 -25.12
CA LEU A 150 1.61 -5.99 -24.47
C LEU A 150 1.29 -4.93 -25.52
N GLU A 151 2.09 -4.84 -26.59
CA GLU A 151 1.90 -3.90 -27.69
C GLU A 151 0.55 -4.07 -28.38
N GLN A 152 0.11 -5.31 -28.58
CA GLN A 152 -1.21 -5.60 -29.14
C GLN A 152 -2.35 -5.24 -28.17
N LEU A 153 -2.13 -5.40 -26.86
CA LEU A 153 -3.11 -5.05 -25.81
C LEU A 153 -3.24 -3.54 -25.61
N VAL A 154 -2.15 -2.78 -25.71
CA VAL A 154 -2.16 -1.30 -25.60
C VAL A 154 -2.41 -0.59 -26.94
N GLY A 155 -2.46 -1.34 -28.04
CA GLY A 155 -2.72 -0.84 -29.38
C GLY A 155 -1.54 -0.15 -30.06
N THR A 156 -0.30 -0.35 -29.57
CA THR A 156 0.91 0.11 -30.26
C THR A 156 1.27 -0.81 -31.43
N GLU A 157 0.91 -2.09 -31.33
CA GLU A 157 0.79 -3.00 -32.47
C GLU A 157 -0.69 -3.10 -32.85
N LEU A 158 -1.04 -2.75 -34.08
CA LEU A 158 -2.41 -2.77 -34.59
C LEU A 158 -2.69 -4.08 -35.35
N PRO A 159 -3.96 -4.55 -35.40
CA PRO A 159 -4.33 -5.75 -36.13
C PRO A 159 -4.09 -5.57 -37.63
N SER A 160 -3.98 -6.69 -38.34
CA SER A 160 -4.01 -6.67 -39.80
C SER A 160 -5.42 -6.26 -40.26
N VAL A 161 -5.52 -5.15 -40.98
CA VAL A 161 -6.79 -4.63 -41.51
C VAL A 161 -6.95 -5.03 -42.97
N VAL A 162 -8.05 -5.72 -43.27
CA VAL A 162 -8.45 -6.08 -44.64
C VAL A 162 -9.31 -4.97 -45.25
N THR A 163 -10.22 -4.42 -44.44
CA THR A 163 -11.14 -3.33 -44.81
C THR A 163 -11.33 -2.38 -43.64
N GLY A 164 -11.33 -1.07 -43.87
CA GLY A 164 -11.43 -0.05 -42.82
C GLY A 164 -10.08 0.47 -42.34
N THR A 165 -10.04 0.99 -41.11
CA THR A 165 -8.80 1.40 -40.42
C THR A 165 -8.78 0.90 -38.99
N ALA A 166 -7.59 0.70 -38.43
CA ALA A 166 -7.40 0.41 -37.01
C ALA A 166 -6.68 1.58 -36.33
N SER A 167 -7.06 1.88 -35.10
CA SER A 167 -6.43 2.89 -34.27
C SER A 167 -6.46 2.47 -32.80
N ALA A 168 -5.48 2.93 -32.03
CA ALA A 168 -5.55 2.87 -30.58
C ALA A 168 -6.37 4.06 -30.07
N SER A 169 -7.29 3.82 -29.16
CA SER A 169 -8.06 4.85 -28.47
C SER A 169 -8.05 4.59 -26.97
N LYS A 170 -8.56 5.55 -26.19
CA LYS A 170 -8.84 5.34 -24.77
C LYS A 170 -10.31 5.61 -24.52
N ILE A 171 -11.03 4.62 -24.02
CA ILE A 171 -12.41 4.76 -23.56
C ILE A 171 -12.40 4.62 -22.06
N ASN A 172 -12.84 5.66 -21.35
CA ASN A 172 -12.81 5.71 -19.88
C ASN A 172 -11.43 5.41 -19.26
N GLY A 173 -10.36 5.87 -19.92
CA GLY A 173 -8.98 5.67 -19.46
C GLY A 173 -8.37 4.30 -19.81
N VAL A 174 -9.17 3.35 -20.30
CA VAL A 174 -8.71 2.02 -20.72
C VAL A 174 -8.25 2.06 -22.18
N SER A 175 -7.04 1.58 -22.45
CA SER A 175 -6.56 1.41 -23.82
C SER A 175 -7.46 0.44 -24.57
N CYS A 176 -8.04 0.91 -25.66
CA CYS A 176 -8.93 0.17 -26.53
C CYS A 176 -8.33 0.14 -27.94
N LEU A 177 -8.49 -0.99 -28.61
CA LEU A 177 -8.31 -1.07 -30.04
C LEU A 177 -9.63 -0.70 -30.71
N THR A 178 -9.59 0.24 -31.64
CA THR A 178 -10.76 0.71 -32.40
C THR A 178 -10.59 0.38 -33.86
N LEU A 179 -11.61 -0.25 -34.44
CA LEU A 179 -11.72 -0.48 -35.87
C LEU A 179 -12.80 0.44 -36.43
N ASP A 180 -12.44 1.23 -37.44
CA ASP A 180 -13.36 2.12 -38.15
C ASP A 180 -13.70 1.53 -39.53
N SER A 181 -14.96 1.63 -39.94
CA SER A 181 -15.42 1.17 -41.24
C SER A 181 -14.85 1.98 -42.39
N ASP A 182 -14.70 1.32 -43.55
CA ASP A 182 -14.39 2.01 -44.79
C ASP A 182 -15.62 2.77 -45.35
N GLU A 183 -15.47 3.36 -46.53
CA GLU A 183 -16.56 4.07 -47.23
C GLU A 183 -17.76 3.19 -47.60
N THR A 184 -17.64 1.86 -47.50
CA THR A 184 -18.73 0.90 -47.74
C THR A 184 -19.45 0.47 -46.46
N GLY A 185 -19.03 1.00 -45.29
CA GLY A 185 -19.57 0.63 -43.99
C GLY A 185 -19.09 -0.74 -43.51
N VAL A 186 -17.98 -1.25 -44.06
CA VAL A 186 -17.38 -2.53 -43.67
C VAL A 186 -16.09 -2.27 -42.89
N LEU A 187 -15.95 -2.94 -41.74
CA LEU A 187 -14.68 -3.07 -41.03
C LEU A 187 -14.33 -4.55 -40.91
N TYR A 188 -13.06 -4.87 -41.21
CA TYR A 188 -12.51 -6.20 -41.05
C TYR A 188 -11.05 -6.12 -40.61
N GLY A 189 -10.78 -6.51 -39.37
CA GLY A 189 -9.44 -6.70 -38.82
C GLY A 189 -9.24 -8.10 -38.23
N TYR A 190 -7.98 -8.53 -38.12
CA TYR A 190 -7.61 -9.72 -37.36
C TYR A 190 -6.22 -9.64 -36.74
N TYR A 191 -6.04 -10.32 -35.60
CA TYR A 191 -4.72 -10.72 -35.09
C TYR A 191 -4.46 -12.18 -35.43
N ARG A 192 -3.20 -12.51 -35.76
CA ARG A 192 -2.79 -13.86 -36.17
C ARG A 192 -1.73 -14.40 -35.23
N PHE A 193 -1.93 -15.63 -34.80
CA PHE A 193 -1.03 -16.37 -33.92
C PHE A 193 -0.58 -17.66 -34.60
N ASP A 194 0.69 -18.04 -34.43
CA ASP A 194 1.19 -19.34 -34.90
C ASP A 194 0.62 -20.45 -34.02
N ALA A 195 0.04 -21.49 -34.62
CA ALA A 195 -0.59 -22.57 -33.86
C ALA A 195 0.39 -23.32 -32.95
N SER A 196 1.69 -23.25 -33.23
CA SER A 196 2.73 -23.86 -32.40
C SER A 196 2.85 -23.25 -31.00
N VAL A 197 2.29 -22.06 -30.74
CA VAL A 197 2.23 -21.50 -29.38
C VAL A 197 1.20 -22.20 -28.49
N PHE A 198 0.34 -23.06 -29.06
CA PHE A 198 -0.69 -23.83 -28.36
C PHE A 198 -0.35 -25.33 -28.34
N SER A 199 0.52 -25.74 -27.41
CA SER A 199 1.12 -27.08 -27.41
C SER A 199 0.13 -28.25 -27.27
N SER A 200 -1.00 -28.02 -26.58
CA SER A 200 -2.08 -28.97 -26.35
C SER A 200 -3.03 -29.11 -27.55
N GLY A 201 -2.97 -28.19 -28.52
CA GLY A 201 -3.95 -28.09 -29.60
C GLY A 201 -5.35 -27.69 -29.11
N VAL A 202 -5.48 -27.17 -27.89
CA VAL A 202 -6.73 -26.61 -27.37
C VAL A 202 -6.49 -25.14 -27.04
N VAL A 203 -7.46 -24.27 -27.38
CA VAL A 203 -7.37 -22.83 -27.13
C VAL A 203 -8.66 -22.30 -26.53
N SER A 204 -8.54 -21.25 -25.72
CA SER A 204 -9.65 -20.48 -25.19
C SER A 204 -9.39 -19.00 -25.43
N THR A 205 -10.41 -18.22 -25.77
CA THR A 205 -10.28 -16.78 -26.00
C THR A 205 -11.42 -15.98 -25.39
N SER A 206 -11.14 -14.76 -24.98
CA SER A 206 -12.15 -13.79 -24.58
C SER A 206 -11.76 -12.36 -24.96
N LEU A 207 -12.74 -11.47 -25.02
CA LEU A 207 -12.55 -10.04 -25.22
C LEU A 207 -13.77 -9.25 -24.77
N MET A 208 -13.57 -7.96 -24.53
CA MET A 208 -14.64 -7.03 -24.15
C MET A 208 -14.85 -6.00 -25.27
N VAL A 209 -16.09 -5.84 -25.74
CA VAL A 209 -16.47 -4.81 -26.72
C VAL A 209 -17.06 -3.63 -25.95
N ALA A 210 -16.34 -2.50 -25.96
CA ALA A 210 -16.69 -1.28 -25.23
C ALA A 210 -17.53 -0.28 -26.04
N ASN A 211 -17.55 -0.41 -27.36
CA ASN A 211 -18.46 0.37 -28.18
C ASN A 211 -18.67 -0.36 -29.51
N ALA A 212 -19.90 -0.66 -29.88
CA ALA A 212 -20.24 -1.09 -31.22
C ALA A 212 -21.62 -0.53 -31.59
N PRO A 213 -21.76 0.21 -32.70
CA PRO A 213 -23.06 0.69 -33.15
C PRO A 213 -23.98 -0.46 -33.55
N ALA A 214 -25.29 -0.19 -33.61
CA ALA A 214 -26.24 -1.15 -34.15
C ALA A 214 -26.00 -1.30 -35.66
N GLY A 215 -25.65 -2.50 -36.13
CA GLY A 215 -25.39 -2.79 -37.54
C GLY A 215 -26.25 -3.93 -38.08
N THR A 216 -26.22 -4.16 -39.40
CA THR A 216 -27.00 -5.23 -40.04
C THR A 216 -26.35 -6.61 -39.93
N THR A 217 -25.02 -6.69 -39.78
CA THR A 217 -24.28 -7.92 -39.50
C THR A 217 -22.96 -7.65 -38.77
N GLY A 218 -22.76 -8.25 -37.59
CA GLY A 218 -21.48 -8.27 -36.87
C GLY A 218 -21.05 -9.71 -36.53
N GLU A 219 -19.75 -9.97 -36.59
CA GLU A 219 -19.13 -11.26 -36.30
C GLU A 219 -17.78 -11.08 -35.59
N ILE A 220 -17.61 -11.82 -34.51
CA ILE A 220 -16.33 -12.01 -33.83
C ILE A 220 -16.08 -13.51 -33.81
N ALA A 221 -14.94 -13.97 -34.32
CA ALA A 221 -14.70 -15.40 -34.50
C ALA A 221 -13.23 -15.77 -34.32
N LEU A 222 -12.99 -17.03 -33.99
CA LEU A 222 -11.67 -17.65 -34.03
C LEU A 222 -11.56 -18.52 -35.30
N ILE A 223 -10.68 -18.13 -36.21
CA ILE A 223 -10.47 -18.77 -37.51
C ILE A 223 -9.22 -19.63 -37.47
N GLU A 224 -9.34 -20.89 -37.87
CA GLU A 224 -8.20 -21.77 -38.05
C GLU A 224 -7.74 -21.75 -39.50
N ARG A 225 -6.43 -21.65 -39.74
CA ARG A 225 -5.85 -21.65 -41.10
C ARG A 225 -4.69 -22.61 -41.24
N ASP A 226 -4.49 -23.10 -42.45
CA ASP A 226 -3.30 -23.88 -42.82
C ASP A 226 -2.11 -23.00 -43.26
N SER A 227 -1.03 -23.64 -43.69
CA SER A 227 0.19 -22.96 -44.18
C SER A 227 0.01 -22.19 -45.49
N SER A 228 -1.09 -22.42 -46.22
CA SER A 228 -1.48 -21.66 -47.42
C SER A 228 -2.40 -20.48 -47.07
N PHE A 229 -2.70 -20.30 -45.78
CA PHE A 229 -3.70 -19.36 -45.24
C PHE A 229 -5.14 -19.67 -45.64
N ASP A 230 -5.44 -20.89 -46.11
CA ASP A 230 -6.81 -21.33 -46.38
C ASP A 230 -7.53 -21.57 -45.05
N ILE A 231 -8.82 -21.19 -44.99
CA ILE A 231 -9.64 -21.35 -43.79
C ILE A 231 -10.00 -22.83 -43.62
N LEU A 232 -9.62 -23.39 -42.47
CA LEU A 232 -9.96 -24.75 -42.06
C LEU A 232 -11.27 -24.79 -41.28
N SER A 233 -11.48 -23.83 -40.39
CA SER A 233 -12.70 -23.67 -39.59
C SER A 233 -12.92 -22.19 -39.24
N ASP A 234 -14.18 -21.84 -38.97
CA ASP A 234 -14.63 -20.51 -38.53
C ASP A 234 -15.53 -20.71 -37.30
N ASN A 235 -14.99 -20.43 -36.12
CA ASN A 235 -15.66 -20.65 -34.84
C ASN A 235 -16.16 -19.32 -34.29
N ALA A 236 -17.38 -18.96 -34.65
CA ALA A 236 -17.93 -17.68 -34.28
C ALA A 236 -18.30 -17.61 -32.78
N ILE A 237 -17.78 -16.57 -32.13
CA ILE A 237 -18.06 -16.18 -30.74
C ILE A 237 -19.34 -15.32 -30.70
N LEU A 238 -19.51 -14.46 -31.71
CA LEU A 238 -20.68 -13.61 -31.92
C LEU A 238 -21.10 -13.68 -33.40
N THR A 239 -22.40 -13.84 -33.68
CA THR A 239 -22.96 -13.74 -35.06
C THR A 239 -24.29 -13.00 -35.09
N GLY A 240 -24.57 -12.31 -36.20
CA GLY A 240 -25.93 -11.86 -36.55
C GLY A 240 -26.50 -10.75 -35.66
N ARG A 241 -25.64 -10.00 -34.98
CA ARG A 241 -26.06 -8.97 -34.03
C ARG A 241 -26.64 -7.73 -34.73
N THR A 242 -27.77 -7.25 -34.23
CA THR A 242 -28.49 -6.07 -34.77
C THR A 242 -28.63 -4.91 -33.79
N THR A 243 -28.15 -5.05 -32.55
CA THR A 243 -28.24 -4.02 -31.49
C THR A 243 -26.86 -3.51 -31.10
N ALA A 244 -26.81 -2.24 -30.69
CA ALA A 244 -25.58 -1.60 -30.23
C ALA A 244 -25.05 -2.25 -28.94
N VAL A 245 -23.73 -2.12 -28.71
CA VAL A 245 -23.00 -2.61 -27.53
C VAL A 245 -22.30 -1.43 -26.88
N SER A 246 -22.57 -1.21 -25.59
CA SER A 246 -21.84 -0.21 -24.80
C SER A 246 -20.77 -0.83 -23.91
N ASN A 247 -20.94 -2.08 -23.48
CA ASN A 247 -19.90 -2.86 -22.81
C ASN A 247 -20.36 -4.32 -22.67
N GLU A 248 -19.78 -5.23 -23.44
CA GLU A 248 -20.15 -6.65 -23.37
C GLU A 248 -18.95 -7.56 -23.53
N TYR A 249 -18.98 -8.64 -22.75
CA TYR A 249 -17.91 -9.62 -22.65
C TYR A 249 -18.25 -10.86 -23.48
N PHE A 250 -17.29 -11.33 -24.28
CA PHE A 250 -17.43 -12.47 -25.17
C PHE A 250 -16.34 -13.49 -24.88
N GLU A 251 -16.70 -14.78 -24.91
CA GLU A 251 -15.75 -15.87 -24.66
C GLU A 251 -16.05 -17.12 -25.50
N LEU A 252 -14.98 -17.85 -25.81
CA LEU A 252 -14.99 -19.18 -26.39
C LEU A 252 -14.00 -20.05 -25.62
N THR A 253 -14.49 -21.09 -24.96
CA THR A 253 -13.67 -21.99 -24.13
C THR A 253 -13.45 -23.34 -24.80
N ALA A 254 -12.25 -23.89 -24.62
CA ALA A 254 -11.86 -25.25 -24.99
C ALA A 254 -12.03 -25.62 -26.48
N LEU A 255 -11.73 -24.71 -27.40
CA LEU A 255 -11.72 -25.02 -28.83
C LEU A 255 -10.55 -25.96 -29.15
N THR A 256 -10.85 -27.18 -29.60
CA THR A 256 -9.83 -28.11 -30.13
C THR A 256 -9.46 -27.75 -31.56
N LEU A 257 -8.20 -27.40 -31.78
CA LEU A 257 -7.67 -27.05 -33.10
C LEU A 257 -7.59 -28.28 -34.02
N ASN A 258 -7.86 -28.06 -35.30
CA ASN A 258 -7.60 -29.01 -36.37
C ASN A 258 -6.10 -29.34 -36.44
N ALA A 259 -5.76 -30.61 -36.64
CA ALA A 259 -4.36 -31.05 -36.74
C ALA A 259 -3.57 -30.39 -37.89
N SER A 260 -4.25 -29.81 -38.88
CA SER A 260 -3.64 -29.07 -40.00
C SER A 260 -3.51 -27.57 -39.73
N THR A 261 -3.99 -27.08 -38.59
CA THR A 261 -3.92 -25.67 -38.21
C THR A 261 -2.46 -25.26 -38.02
N GLN A 262 -2.09 -24.20 -38.72
CA GLN A 262 -0.79 -23.54 -38.64
C GLN A 262 -0.94 -22.13 -38.09
N TYR A 263 -2.12 -21.52 -38.25
CA TYR A 263 -2.42 -20.20 -37.72
C TYR A 263 -3.81 -20.16 -37.11
N VAL A 264 -3.93 -19.38 -36.03
CA VAL A 264 -5.19 -19.03 -35.39
C VAL A 264 -5.39 -17.52 -35.55
N ASP A 265 -6.48 -17.10 -36.16
CA ASP A 265 -6.84 -15.68 -36.25
C ASP A 265 -8.00 -15.35 -35.31
N ILE A 266 -7.89 -14.25 -34.57
CA ILE A 266 -9.05 -13.61 -33.94
C ILE A 266 -9.60 -12.58 -34.93
N LYS A 267 -10.71 -12.92 -35.56
CA LYS A 267 -11.41 -12.12 -36.59
C LYS A 267 -12.42 -11.19 -35.95
N ILE A 268 -12.41 -9.94 -36.37
CA ILE A 268 -13.42 -8.94 -36.03
C ILE A 268 -13.96 -8.36 -37.33
N TYR A 269 -15.24 -8.60 -37.59
CA TYR A 269 -15.93 -8.20 -38.80
C TYR A 269 -17.26 -7.53 -38.46
N PHE A 270 -17.45 -6.29 -38.90
CA PHE A 270 -18.76 -5.64 -38.84
C PHE A 270 -19.05 -5.00 -40.19
N ALA A 271 -20.29 -5.13 -40.63
CA ALA A 271 -20.75 -4.50 -41.85
C ALA A 271 -22.13 -3.91 -41.60
N ASP A 272 -22.25 -2.61 -41.89
CA ASP A 272 -23.52 -1.96 -42.05
C ASP A 272 -23.58 -1.12 -43.31
N THR A 273 -24.54 -1.46 -44.16
CA THR A 273 -24.80 -0.71 -45.40
C THR A 273 -25.67 0.53 -45.16
N SER A 274 -26.21 0.70 -43.95
CA SER A 274 -27.09 1.83 -43.59
C SER A 274 -26.36 3.00 -42.94
N GLU A 275 -25.35 2.73 -42.12
CA GLU A 275 -24.48 3.71 -41.48
C GLU A 275 -23.02 3.45 -41.89
N LEU A 276 -22.51 4.24 -42.84
CA LEU A 276 -21.18 4.01 -43.46
C LEU A 276 -20.01 4.42 -42.56
N SER A 277 -20.27 4.95 -41.37
CA SER A 277 -19.25 5.41 -40.42
C SER A 277 -19.48 4.74 -39.08
N GLN A 278 -18.91 3.57 -38.92
CA GLN A 278 -18.98 2.76 -37.70
C GLN A 278 -17.62 2.63 -37.08
N SER A 279 -17.56 2.75 -35.76
CA SER A 279 -16.35 2.48 -34.97
C SER A 279 -16.69 1.40 -33.95
N VAL A 280 -15.89 0.33 -33.94
CA VAL A 280 -16.01 -0.74 -32.94
C VAL A 280 -14.76 -0.74 -32.08
N SER A 281 -14.93 -0.56 -30.78
CA SER A 281 -13.83 -0.54 -29.81
C SER A 281 -13.87 -1.74 -28.89
N PHE A 282 -12.72 -2.35 -28.66
CA PHE A 282 -12.58 -3.52 -27.81
C PHE A 282 -11.29 -3.46 -26.98
N HIS A 283 -11.32 -4.10 -25.82
CA HIS A 283 -10.19 -4.18 -24.89
C HIS A 283 -10.17 -5.54 -24.18
N SER A 284 -9.16 -5.71 -23.31
CA SER A 284 -8.99 -6.89 -22.48
C SER A 284 -9.02 -8.22 -23.25
N MET A 285 -8.36 -8.22 -24.42
CA MET A 285 -8.28 -9.40 -25.26
C MET A 285 -7.42 -10.47 -24.60
N CYS A 286 -7.89 -11.70 -24.64
CA CYS A 286 -7.21 -12.85 -24.09
C CYS A 286 -7.28 -14.01 -25.08
N LEU A 287 -6.13 -14.65 -25.33
CA LEU A 287 -6.02 -15.88 -26.08
C LEU A 287 -5.04 -16.76 -25.33
N VAL A 288 -5.51 -17.88 -24.81
CA VAL A 288 -4.69 -18.80 -24.01
C VAL A 288 -4.78 -20.20 -24.59
N GLU A 289 -3.73 -20.97 -24.34
CA GLU A 289 -3.77 -22.41 -24.52
C GLU A 289 -4.75 -23.04 -23.51
N GLY A 290 -5.32 -24.22 -23.80
CA GLY A 290 -6.10 -25.03 -22.85
C GLY A 290 -7.59 -24.71 -22.74
N ASP A 291 -8.27 -25.46 -21.88
CA ASP A 291 -9.62 -25.17 -21.40
C ASP A 291 -9.51 -24.16 -20.26
N ASN A 292 -9.90 -22.91 -20.52
CA ASN A 292 -9.89 -21.87 -19.51
C ASN A 292 -11.31 -21.34 -19.29
N PRO A 293 -12.01 -21.77 -18.23
CA PRO A 293 -13.35 -21.28 -17.91
C PRO A 293 -13.35 -19.90 -17.23
N ILE A 294 -12.18 -19.34 -16.90
CA ILE A 294 -12.05 -18.08 -16.16
C ILE A 294 -11.01 -17.20 -16.86
N PHE A 295 -11.48 -16.25 -17.67
CA PHE A 295 -10.60 -15.23 -18.22
C PHE A 295 -10.51 -14.07 -17.24
N ARG A 296 -9.29 -13.79 -16.78
CA ARG A 296 -9.01 -12.55 -16.07
C ARG A 296 -8.66 -11.48 -17.09
N LEU A 297 -9.19 -10.28 -16.88
CA LEU A 297 -8.70 -9.10 -17.58
C LEU A 297 -7.18 -9.04 -17.30
N PRO A 298 -6.32 -8.87 -18.32
CA PRO A 298 -4.92 -8.56 -18.07
C PRO A 298 -4.90 -7.34 -17.14
N ASN A 299 -4.21 -7.42 -16.01
CA ASN A 299 -3.83 -6.23 -15.26
C ASN A 299 -2.95 -5.42 -16.22
N LEU A 300 -3.56 -4.53 -16.99
CA LEU A 300 -2.87 -3.44 -17.65
C LEU A 300 -2.34 -2.58 -16.52
N ILE A 301 -1.15 -2.94 -16.03
CA ILE A 301 -0.32 -2.08 -15.22
C ILE A 301 -0.25 -0.80 -16.04
N VAL A 302 -0.96 0.23 -15.57
CA VAL A 302 -0.67 1.61 -15.98
C VAL A 302 0.79 1.76 -15.63
N ASP A 303 1.64 1.81 -16.66
CA ASP A 303 3.09 1.81 -16.52
C ASP A 303 3.49 2.95 -15.58
N THR A 304 3.76 2.58 -14.32
CA THR A 304 4.28 3.47 -13.29
C THR A 304 5.81 3.37 -13.24
N HIS A 305 6.44 2.55 -14.09
CA HIS A 305 7.88 2.31 -14.05
C HIS A 305 8.75 3.36 -14.74
N GLU A 306 8.17 4.31 -15.51
CA GLU A 306 8.90 5.54 -15.88
C GLU A 306 9.14 6.51 -14.69
N ARG A 307 8.61 6.24 -13.49
CA ARG A 307 8.75 7.15 -12.34
C ARG A 307 10.01 6.98 -11.49
N THR A 308 10.82 5.94 -11.67
CA THR A 308 11.87 5.62 -10.67
C THR A 308 13.31 5.91 -11.11
N GLU A 309 13.62 6.09 -12.41
CA GLU A 309 15.01 6.31 -12.85
C GLU A 309 15.44 7.78 -13.07
N VAL A 310 14.60 8.77 -12.77
CA VAL A 310 14.94 10.21 -12.97
C VAL A 310 15.41 10.92 -11.69
N LEU A 311 15.45 10.25 -10.52
CA LEU A 311 15.58 10.94 -9.23
C LEU A 311 16.99 10.98 -8.58
N GLU A 312 18.05 10.49 -9.22
CA GLU A 312 19.40 10.50 -8.59
C GLU A 312 20.43 11.48 -9.19
N SER A 313 20.03 12.46 -10.01
CA SER A 313 20.93 13.60 -10.26
C SER A 313 20.19 14.90 -10.55
N ARG A 314 20.10 15.80 -9.56
CA ARG A 314 20.02 17.27 -9.72
C ARG A 314 20.02 17.98 -8.37
N SER A 315 21.17 18.57 -8.03
CA SER A 315 21.29 19.63 -7.03
C SER A 315 20.99 20.98 -7.69
N ASP A 316 20.17 21.76 -6.98
CA ASP A 316 20.05 23.23 -6.93
C ASP A 316 19.75 24.04 -8.21
N ASP A 317 18.61 24.73 -8.13
CA ASP A 317 18.09 25.85 -8.94
C ASP A 317 17.32 25.58 -10.27
N VAL A 318 16.03 25.94 -10.20
CA VAL A 318 15.04 26.32 -11.24
C VAL A 318 14.13 25.21 -11.86
N ASP A 319 12.83 25.49 -11.71
CA ASP A 319 11.60 24.94 -12.34
C ASP A 319 11.21 23.48 -12.07
N TYR A 320 10.45 23.29 -10.99
CA TYR A 320 9.65 22.09 -10.74
C TYR A 320 8.30 22.18 -11.50
N GLU A 321 8.27 21.63 -12.72
CA GLU A 321 7.01 21.13 -13.29
C GLU A 321 6.58 19.89 -12.49
N LEU A 322 5.46 19.99 -11.77
CA LEU A 322 4.84 18.85 -11.10
C LEU A 322 3.53 18.47 -11.82
N THR A 323 3.61 17.39 -12.61
CA THR A 323 2.47 16.67 -13.16
C THR A 323 1.68 16.01 -12.01
N VAL A 324 0.60 16.65 -11.58
CA VAL A 324 -0.33 16.11 -10.58
C VAL A 324 -1.17 14.97 -11.17
N LEU A 325 -1.17 13.89 -10.40
CA LEU A 325 -1.94 12.66 -10.53
C LEU A 325 -3.44 12.93 -10.73
N LYS A 326 -3.98 12.48 -11.87
CA LYS A 326 -5.40 12.10 -12.01
C LYS A 326 -5.52 10.60 -11.75
N SER A 327 -5.60 10.19 -10.49
CA SER A 327 -6.11 8.88 -10.11
C SER A 327 -7.49 9.07 -9.50
N THR A 328 -8.46 8.43 -10.14
CA THR A 328 -9.86 8.22 -9.72
C THR A 328 -9.96 7.82 -8.25
N ALA A 329 -10.14 8.80 -7.36
CA ALA A 329 -10.93 8.62 -6.16
C ALA A 329 -12.37 8.99 -6.54
N ASN A 330 -13.30 8.04 -6.42
CA ASN A 330 -14.73 8.30 -6.52
C ASN A 330 -15.09 9.46 -5.59
N GLY A 331 -15.72 10.49 -6.16
CA GLY A 331 -16.15 11.70 -5.47
C GLY A 331 -17.27 11.50 -4.45
N ASP A 332 -17.58 10.26 -4.06
CA ASP A 332 -18.72 9.92 -3.21
C ASP A 332 -18.38 9.95 -1.71
N TYR A 333 -17.10 9.86 -1.32
CA TYR A 333 -16.71 9.68 0.08
C TYR A 333 -16.70 10.98 0.94
N LEU A 334 -16.93 12.15 0.35
CA LEU A 334 -16.91 13.45 1.05
C LEU A 334 -18.27 14.16 1.11
N ALA A 335 -19.33 13.56 0.56
CA ALA A 335 -20.68 14.13 0.56
C ALA A 335 -21.44 13.93 1.88
N GLU A 336 -20.96 13.06 2.78
CA GLU A 336 -21.75 12.58 3.92
C GLU A 336 -21.73 13.45 5.19
N ILE A 337 -20.93 14.53 5.25
CA ILE A 337 -20.86 15.35 6.47
C ILE A 337 -21.54 16.72 6.31
N LEU A 338 -21.62 17.27 5.09
CA LEU A 338 -22.50 18.37 4.66
C LEU A 338 -22.54 18.35 3.10
N PRO A 339 -23.68 18.58 2.41
CA PRO A 339 -23.77 18.48 0.96
C PRO A 339 -23.08 19.68 0.29
N ASN A 340 -21.77 19.59 0.07
CA ASN A 340 -21.09 20.42 -0.91
C ASN A 340 -21.50 19.91 -2.29
N ILE A 341 -22.36 20.65 -3.01
CA ILE A 341 -22.84 20.26 -4.33
C ILE A 341 -21.67 20.24 -5.33
N TYR A 342 -20.70 21.15 -5.17
CA TYR A 342 -19.51 21.24 -6.00
C TYR A 342 -18.28 21.71 -5.19
N LYS A 343 -17.40 20.80 -4.78
CA LYS A 343 -16.06 21.13 -4.24
C LYS A 343 -14.99 20.64 -5.21
N ASP A 344 -14.05 21.50 -5.58
CA ASP A 344 -12.83 21.21 -6.37
C ASP A 344 -13.03 20.74 -7.84
N TRP A 345 -14.25 20.34 -8.22
CA TRP A 345 -14.52 19.85 -9.58
C TRP A 345 -14.33 20.90 -10.68
N PHE A 346 -14.53 22.19 -10.37
CA PHE A 346 -14.27 23.30 -11.30
C PHE A 346 -12.78 23.41 -11.69
N ASN A 347 -11.86 23.00 -10.81
CA ASN A 347 -10.42 23.11 -11.01
C ASN A 347 -9.83 21.87 -11.68
N ALA A 348 -10.31 20.68 -11.33
CA ALA A 348 -9.87 19.41 -11.94
C ALA A 348 -10.36 19.23 -13.40
N HIS A 349 -11.48 19.88 -13.76
CA HIS A 349 -12.16 19.74 -15.05
C HIS A 349 -12.71 21.09 -15.59
N PRO A 350 -11.87 22.10 -15.85
CA PRO A 350 -12.32 23.44 -16.26
C PRO A 350 -13.13 23.42 -17.58
N ASP A 351 -12.82 22.49 -18.49
CA ASP A 351 -13.52 22.26 -19.76
C ASP A 351 -14.98 21.79 -19.57
N LYS A 352 -15.25 21.09 -18.47
CA LYS A 352 -16.58 20.61 -18.13
C LYS A 352 -17.46 21.68 -17.51
N TYR A 353 -16.89 22.72 -16.88
CA TYR A 353 -17.65 23.64 -16.05
C TYR A 353 -17.58 25.11 -16.45
N TRP A 354 -16.86 25.48 -17.52
CA TRP A 354 -16.81 26.85 -18.06
C TRP A 354 -17.23 26.87 -19.54
N SER A 355 -18.01 27.89 -19.95
CA SER A 355 -18.78 27.85 -21.21
C SER A 355 -18.23 28.71 -22.36
N THR A 356 -17.81 29.95 -22.09
CA THR A 356 -17.40 30.91 -23.13
C THR A 356 -15.88 31.06 -23.29
N TYR A 357 -15.13 30.85 -22.21
CA TYR A 357 -13.68 30.85 -22.19
C TYR A 357 -13.24 29.90 -21.08
N THR A 358 -12.60 28.80 -21.43
CA THR A 358 -12.10 27.84 -20.45
C THR A 358 -10.86 28.44 -19.79
N PRO A 359 -10.89 28.73 -18.47
CA PRO A 359 -9.72 29.25 -17.78
C PRO A 359 -8.58 28.24 -17.86
N GLU A 360 -7.35 28.73 -18.04
CA GLU A 360 -6.16 27.89 -18.02
C GLU A 360 -5.85 27.46 -16.58
N THR A 361 -5.11 26.38 -16.38
CA THR A 361 -4.65 25.98 -15.05
C THR A 361 -3.23 26.51 -14.81
N ALA A 362 -2.98 27.14 -13.67
CA ALA A 362 -1.66 27.62 -13.25
C ALA A 362 -1.35 27.18 -11.82
N LEU A 363 -0.08 27.02 -11.48
CA LEU A 363 0.35 26.75 -10.10
C LEU A 363 0.75 28.08 -9.43
N ILE A 364 0.00 28.50 -8.42
CA ILE A 364 0.26 29.73 -7.65
C ILE A 364 0.25 29.37 -6.17
N ASN A 365 1.25 29.81 -5.41
CA ASN A 365 1.39 29.50 -3.97
C ASN A 365 1.27 28.00 -3.65
N ASN A 366 1.85 27.14 -4.50
CA ASN A 366 1.77 25.67 -4.43
C ASN A 366 0.33 25.09 -4.53
N ARG A 367 -0.62 25.85 -5.09
CA ARG A 367 -2.00 25.41 -5.35
C ARG A 367 -2.33 25.49 -6.83
N VAL A 368 -3.06 24.49 -7.31
CA VAL A 368 -3.61 24.49 -8.68
C VAL A 368 -4.74 25.52 -8.74
N CYS A 369 -4.58 26.52 -9.59
CA CYS A 369 -5.50 27.63 -9.74
C CYS A 369 -6.08 27.68 -11.16
N LEU A 370 -7.33 28.10 -11.29
CA LEU A 370 -7.90 28.59 -12.54
C LEU A 370 -7.39 30.00 -12.80
N HIS A 371 -6.77 30.21 -13.95
CA HIS A 371 -6.22 31.47 -14.42
C HIS A 371 -7.20 32.13 -15.38
N PHE A 372 -7.76 33.26 -14.94
CA PHE A 372 -8.64 34.11 -15.73
C PHE A 372 -7.85 35.30 -16.28
N THR A 373 -7.91 35.50 -17.59
CA THR A 373 -7.25 36.59 -18.33
C THR A 373 -8.30 37.52 -18.95
N GLU A 374 -8.00 38.84 -18.97
CA GLU A 374 -8.74 40.04 -19.45
C GLU A 374 -10.09 39.90 -20.21
N THR A 375 -10.99 39.02 -19.75
CA THR A 375 -12.26 38.70 -20.41
C THR A 375 -13.24 38.07 -19.40
N ALA A 376 -14.53 38.38 -19.55
CA ALA A 376 -15.57 37.78 -18.74
C ALA A 376 -15.72 36.28 -19.03
N CYS A 377 -15.49 35.45 -18.01
CA CYS A 377 -15.60 34.01 -18.08
C CYS A 377 -16.85 33.56 -17.31
N TYR A 378 -17.72 32.79 -17.98
CA TYR A 378 -18.95 32.27 -17.39
C TYR A 378 -18.80 30.78 -17.10
N SER A 379 -19.22 30.37 -15.91
CA SER A 379 -19.41 28.95 -15.63
C SER A 379 -20.48 28.38 -16.57
N LYS A 380 -20.55 27.06 -16.69
CA LYS A 380 -21.73 26.41 -17.26
C LYS A 380 -22.93 26.60 -16.31
N PRO A 381 -24.16 26.60 -16.85
CA PRO A 381 -25.39 26.60 -16.06
C PRO A 381 -25.42 25.49 -15.01
N ILE A 382 -25.70 25.85 -13.76
CA ILE A 382 -25.95 24.91 -12.65
C ILE A 382 -27.46 24.91 -12.39
N SER A 383 -28.12 23.76 -12.53
CA SER A 383 -29.58 23.69 -12.46
C SER A 383 -30.07 24.11 -11.06
N ALA A 384 -31.11 24.96 -11.02
CA ALA A 384 -31.74 25.37 -9.76
C ALA A 384 -32.35 24.19 -8.99
N ASN A 385 -32.72 23.11 -9.70
CA ASN A 385 -33.24 21.88 -9.08
C ASN A 385 -32.17 21.05 -8.35
N GLU A 386 -30.89 21.45 -8.39
CA GLU A 386 -29.82 20.79 -7.63
C GLU A 386 -29.71 21.31 -6.19
N PHE A 387 -30.48 22.34 -5.84
CA PHE A 387 -30.55 22.90 -4.49
C PHE A 387 -31.87 22.47 -3.84
N ASP A 388 -31.82 21.81 -2.68
CA ASP A 388 -33.02 21.37 -1.96
C ASP A 388 -33.66 22.52 -1.13
N SER A 389 -32.92 23.62 -0.94
CA SER A 389 -33.29 24.82 -0.20
C SER A 389 -33.40 26.03 -1.12
N SER A 390 -34.29 26.97 -0.74
CA SER A 390 -34.39 28.28 -1.39
C SER A 390 -33.25 29.25 -1.01
N ILE A 391 -32.25 28.80 -0.26
CA ILE A 391 -31.08 29.59 0.16
C ILE A 391 -29.82 28.79 -0.13
N PHE A 392 -28.86 29.43 -0.79
CA PHE A 392 -27.55 28.87 -1.08
C PHE A 392 -26.46 29.93 -0.91
N SER A 393 -25.20 29.50 -0.86
CA SER A 393 -24.05 30.37 -0.75
C SER A 393 -22.93 29.95 -1.69
N VAL A 394 -22.07 30.91 -2.06
CA VAL A 394 -20.91 30.67 -2.93
C VAL A 394 -19.67 31.29 -2.31
N ALA A 395 -18.60 30.50 -2.21
CA ALA A 395 -17.29 30.95 -1.75
C ALA A 395 -16.23 30.72 -2.85
N ILE A 396 -15.35 31.71 -3.06
CA ILE A 396 -14.31 31.70 -4.08
C ILE A 396 -13.00 32.16 -3.45
N ARG A 397 -11.98 31.30 -3.45
CA ARG A 397 -10.62 31.66 -3.00
C ARG A 397 -9.75 32.02 -4.18
N CYS A 398 -9.14 33.19 -4.11
CA CYS A 398 -8.17 33.65 -5.09
C CYS A 398 -6.78 33.72 -4.44
N GLU A 399 -5.77 33.11 -5.05
CA GLU A 399 -4.41 33.03 -4.53
C GLU A 399 -3.54 34.23 -4.91
N LYS A 400 -3.86 34.84 -6.06
CA LYS A 400 -3.10 35.97 -6.58
C LYS A 400 -3.93 36.78 -7.55
N ARG A 401 -3.65 38.07 -7.58
CA ARG A 401 -4.12 38.96 -8.64
C ARG A 401 -3.06 39.95 -9.05
N SER A 402 -2.78 40.04 -10.34
CA SER A 402 -1.88 41.08 -10.88
C SER A 402 -2.54 42.47 -10.79
N THR A 403 -1.74 43.51 -10.50
CA THR A 403 -2.25 44.88 -10.29
C THR A 403 -3.00 45.40 -11.51
N PRO A 404 -4.33 45.55 -11.44
CA PRO A 404 -5.14 45.93 -12.60
C PRO A 404 -5.16 47.45 -12.81
N THR A 405 -5.49 47.88 -14.03
CA THR A 405 -5.81 49.29 -14.31
C THR A 405 -7.28 49.66 -14.05
N LEU A 406 -8.16 48.64 -13.92
CA LEU A 406 -9.59 48.77 -13.68
C LEU A 406 -10.06 47.76 -12.62
N ALA A 407 -11.08 48.13 -11.83
CA ALA A 407 -11.71 47.23 -10.87
C ALA A 407 -12.38 46.06 -11.61
N GLY A 408 -12.17 44.83 -11.14
CA GLY A 408 -12.83 43.63 -11.67
C GLY A 408 -14.12 43.36 -10.90
N ARG A 409 -14.86 42.32 -11.26
CA ARG A 409 -16.03 41.88 -10.52
C ARG A 409 -16.26 40.38 -10.65
N ILE A 410 -16.82 39.80 -9.60
CA ILE A 410 -17.40 38.47 -9.62
C ILE A 410 -18.91 38.64 -9.54
N LEU A 411 -19.65 37.98 -10.42
CA LEU A 411 -21.10 37.99 -10.47
C LEU A 411 -21.63 36.59 -10.18
N LEU A 412 -22.69 36.53 -9.40
CA LEU A 412 -23.52 35.35 -9.24
C LEU A 412 -24.89 35.67 -9.84
N ILE A 413 -25.27 34.98 -10.91
CA ILE A 413 -26.42 35.34 -11.74
C ILE A 413 -27.41 34.18 -11.78
N GLN A 414 -28.69 34.48 -11.56
CA GLN A 414 -29.80 33.54 -11.68
C GLN A 414 -30.58 33.83 -12.97
N TYR A 415 -30.90 32.81 -13.76
CA TYR A 415 -31.62 32.94 -15.03
C TYR A 415 -32.92 32.13 -15.03
N ALA A 416 -33.98 32.67 -15.65
CA ALA A 416 -35.27 32.00 -15.80
C ALA A 416 -35.31 31.02 -16.98
N THR A 417 -34.40 31.19 -17.95
CA THR A 417 -34.32 30.39 -19.16
C THR A 417 -32.96 29.71 -19.26
N THR A 418 -32.90 28.53 -19.90
CA THR A 418 -31.66 27.74 -20.07
C THR A 418 -30.61 28.37 -21.00
N ASP A 419 -30.97 29.41 -21.76
CA ASP A 419 -30.11 30.08 -22.75
C ASP A 419 -29.53 31.42 -22.26
N ASN A 420 -29.67 31.72 -20.97
CA ASN A 420 -29.19 32.94 -20.31
C ASN A 420 -29.81 34.23 -20.88
N SER A 421 -30.95 34.14 -21.59
CA SER A 421 -31.60 35.30 -22.22
C SER A 421 -32.46 36.14 -21.28
N GLU A 422 -32.92 35.55 -20.16
CA GLU A 422 -33.75 36.22 -19.16
C GLU A 422 -33.13 36.09 -17.77
N GLU A 423 -32.39 37.11 -17.35
CA GLU A 423 -31.84 37.20 -16.00
C GLU A 423 -32.93 37.57 -14.99
N VAL A 424 -32.98 36.82 -13.88
CA VAL A 424 -33.91 37.02 -12.77
C VAL A 424 -33.33 37.96 -11.74
N THR A 425 -32.16 37.59 -11.18
CA THR A 425 -31.45 38.37 -10.19
C THR A 425 -29.94 38.19 -10.33
N ARG A 426 -29.17 39.14 -9.80
CA ARG A 426 -27.71 39.07 -9.75
C ARG A 426 -27.17 39.62 -8.44
N GLU A 427 -26.12 38.99 -7.96
CA GLU A 427 -25.27 39.50 -6.90
C GLU A 427 -23.89 39.87 -7.47
N THR A 428 -23.26 40.90 -6.91
CA THR A 428 -22.00 41.44 -7.44
C THR A 428 -21.00 41.73 -6.33
N LEU A 429 -19.83 41.10 -6.42
CA LEU A 429 -18.65 41.45 -5.63
C LEU A 429 -17.69 42.25 -6.51
N THR A 430 -17.41 43.50 -6.11
CA THR A 430 -16.46 44.35 -6.82
C THR A 430 -15.06 44.12 -6.27
N LEU A 431 -14.12 43.83 -7.16
CA LEU A 431 -12.72 43.61 -6.81
C LEU A 431 -11.97 44.94 -6.93
N GLU A 432 -11.29 45.36 -5.85
CA GLU A 432 -10.55 46.64 -5.82
C GLU A 432 -9.46 46.70 -6.91
N ALA A 433 -9.08 47.90 -7.37
CA ALA A 433 -8.06 48.07 -8.40
C ALA A 433 -6.62 47.97 -7.83
N VAL A 434 -6.37 46.92 -7.04
CA VAL A 434 -5.09 46.65 -6.36
C VAL A 434 -4.72 45.20 -6.60
N GLY A 435 -3.42 44.93 -6.81
CA GLY A 435 -2.86 43.59 -6.89
C GLY A 435 -2.48 43.06 -5.51
N TRP A 436 -2.47 41.74 -5.35
CA TRP A 436 -2.25 41.07 -4.09
C TRP A 436 -1.52 39.76 -4.35
N ASP A 437 -0.50 39.52 -3.52
CA ASP A 437 0.39 38.35 -3.57
C ASP A 437 0.00 37.30 -2.51
N GLU A 438 -0.89 37.64 -1.58
CA GLU A 438 -1.53 36.74 -0.63
C GLU A 438 -2.93 36.35 -1.12
N TYR A 439 -3.53 35.32 -0.51
CA TYR A 439 -4.88 34.90 -0.89
C TYR A 439 -5.97 35.83 -0.32
N GLN A 440 -7.17 35.78 -0.92
CA GLN A 440 -8.38 36.46 -0.44
C GLN A 440 -9.59 35.60 -0.78
N ASP A 441 -10.53 35.57 0.15
CA ASP A 441 -11.77 34.83 0.04
C ASP A 441 -12.92 35.79 -0.31
N PHE A 442 -13.69 35.44 -1.33
CA PHE A 442 -14.90 36.14 -1.75
C PHE A 442 -16.12 35.28 -1.46
N VAL A 443 -17.13 35.88 -0.83
CA VAL A 443 -18.31 35.14 -0.37
C VAL A 443 -19.59 35.85 -0.79
N PHE A 444 -20.48 35.10 -1.44
CA PHE A 444 -21.90 35.41 -1.60
C PHE A 444 -22.65 34.62 -0.54
N ASN A 445 -23.02 35.26 0.57
CA ASN A 445 -23.60 34.56 1.70
C ASN A 445 -25.13 34.65 1.72
N SER A 446 -25.80 33.51 1.93
CA SER A 446 -27.25 33.40 2.14
C SER A 446 -28.06 34.02 1.00
N ILE A 447 -27.75 33.62 -0.23
CA ILE A 447 -28.43 34.06 -1.44
C ILE A 447 -29.74 33.32 -1.58
N GLU A 448 -30.85 34.07 -1.67
CA GLU A 448 -32.18 33.51 -1.92
C GLU A 448 -32.29 33.10 -3.40
N LEU A 449 -32.69 31.86 -3.65
CA LEU A 449 -33.00 31.32 -4.96
C LEU A 449 -34.42 31.77 -5.34
N ASP A 450 -34.54 32.60 -6.37
CA ASP A 450 -35.83 33.09 -6.84
C ASP A 450 -36.65 31.94 -7.45
N ASP A 451 -37.96 31.88 -7.15
CA ASP A 451 -38.87 30.83 -7.62
C ASP A 451 -38.93 30.71 -9.16
N SER A 452 -38.56 31.76 -9.89
CA SER A 452 -38.51 31.77 -11.35
C SER A 452 -37.16 31.34 -11.92
N THR A 453 -36.16 31.08 -11.08
CA THR A 453 -34.82 30.68 -11.49
C THR A 453 -34.82 29.23 -11.99
N ASN A 454 -34.35 29.05 -13.22
CA ASN A 454 -34.11 27.74 -13.81
C ASN A 454 -32.69 27.24 -13.52
N HIS A 455 -31.71 28.13 -13.53
CA HIS A 455 -30.31 27.79 -13.27
C HIS A 455 -29.50 29.01 -12.80
N ILE A 456 -28.30 28.74 -12.28
CA ILE A 456 -27.37 29.71 -11.72
C ILE A 456 -26.06 29.69 -12.52
N THR A 457 -25.40 30.83 -12.65
CA THR A 457 -24.09 30.96 -13.30
C THR A 457 -23.18 31.88 -12.49
N ILE A 458 -21.90 31.51 -12.37
CA ILE A 458 -20.85 32.38 -11.85
C ILE A 458 -20.14 33.05 -13.03
N CYS A 459 -19.98 34.36 -12.98
CA CYS A 459 -19.21 35.11 -13.96
C CYS A 459 -18.03 35.81 -13.29
N ILE A 460 -16.81 35.50 -13.72
CA ILE A 460 -15.59 36.19 -13.29
C ILE A 460 -15.20 37.15 -14.41
N ASP A 461 -15.37 38.45 -14.16
CA ASP A 461 -15.12 39.54 -15.10
C ASP A 461 -13.95 40.39 -14.59
N VAL A 462 -12.75 40.01 -15.02
CA VAL A 462 -11.48 40.59 -14.55
C VAL A 462 -10.71 41.25 -15.69
N TYR A 463 -9.97 42.30 -15.36
CA TYR A 463 -9.18 43.12 -16.29
C TYR A 463 -7.66 42.90 -16.12
N SER A 464 -7.27 41.81 -15.47
CA SER A 464 -5.88 41.39 -15.21
C SER A 464 -5.87 39.92 -14.80
N ASP A 465 -4.67 39.31 -14.71
CA ASP A 465 -4.53 37.93 -14.25
C ASP A 465 -5.14 37.73 -12.86
N PHE A 466 -6.06 36.78 -12.75
CA PHE A 466 -6.79 36.41 -11.54
C PHE A 466 -6.75 34.89 -11.36
N TYR A 467 -6.24 34.42 -10.22
CA TYR A 467 -5.92 33.01 -9.99
C TYR A 467 -6.78 32.43 -8.87
N VAL A 468 -7.73 31.55 -9.21
CA VAL A 468 -8.71 30.98 -8.27
C VAL A 468 -8.37 29.54 -7.91
N SER A 469 -8.05 29.26 -6.65
CA SER A 469 -7.70 27.92 -6.16
C SER A 469 -8.89 27.10 -5.70
N ASP A 470 -9.98 27.74 -5.25
CA ASP A 470 -11.16 27.04 -4.75
C ASP A 470 -12.44 27.77 -5.16
N ILE A 471 -13.45 27.01 -5.60
CA ILE A 471 -14.84 27.47 -5.76
C ILE A 471 -15.73 26.45 -5.07
N ALA A 472 -16.54 26.91 -4.13
CA ALA A 472 -17.51 26.10 -3.41
C ALA A 472 -18.90 26.70 -3.53
N ILE A 473 -19.88 25.84 -3.81
CA ILE A 473 -21.30 26.17 -3.85
C ILE A 473 -22.01 25.24 -2.87
N VAL A 474 -22.68 25.84 -1.89
CA VAL A 474 -23.26 25.13 -0.74
C VAL A 474 -24.70 25.54 -0.53
N GLU A 475 -25.49 24.61 -0.03
CA GLU A 475 -26.85 24.88 0.40
C GLU A 475 -26.85 25.56 1.80
N GLY A 476 -27.62 26.65 1.97
CA GLY A 476 -27.70 27.42 3.23
C GLY A 476 -26.66 28.55 3.41
N ASP A 477 -26.46 28.98 4.65
CA ASP A 477 -25.52 30.05 5.07
C ASP A 477 -24.07 29.52 5.16
N VAL A 478 -23.08 30.31 4.75
CA VAL A 478 -21.63 30.00 4.75
C VAL A 478 -21.05 29.69 6.13
N ALA A 479 -21.74 29.97 7.24
CA ALA A 479 -21.27 29.59 8.58
C ALA A 479 -20.99 28.06 8.73
N SER A 480 -21.48 27.22 7.81
CA SER A 480 -21.24 25.78 7.73
C SER A 480 -20.01 25.38 6.90
N TYR A 481 -19.34 26.31 6.20
CA TYR A 481 -18.08 26.05 5.49
C TYR A 481 -16.94 25.84 6.49
N ARG A 482 -16.71 24.59 6.90
CA ARG A 482 -15.50 24.20 7.64
C ARG A 482 -14.39 23.86 6.64
N ARG A 483 -13.31 24.65 6.72
CA ARG A 483 -12.05 24.44 6.02
C ARG A 483 -11.47 23.06 6.34
N ASP A 484 -11.52 22.13 5.39
CA ASP A 484 -10.65 20.95 5.39
C ASP A 484 -9.46 21.18 4.47
N SER A 485 -8.64 22.18 4.79
CA SER A 485 -7.23 22.17 4.36
C SER A 485 -6.39 21.92 5.62
N ILE A 486 -5.65 20.81 5.63
CA ILE A 486 -4.70 20.45 6.69
C ILE A 486 -3.74 21.62 7.00
N LEU A 487 -3.44 22.46 6.00
CA LEU A 487 -2.61 23.66 6.13
C LEU A 487 -3.29 24.79 6.92
N ASP A 488 -4.59 25.03 6.74
CA ASP A 488 -5.30 26.06 7.52
C ASP A 488 -5.51 25.63 8.98
N ARG A 489 -5.65 24.33 9.28
CA ARG A 489 -5.64 23.81 10.66
C ARG A 489 -4.29 24.00 11.34
N ILE A 490 -3.18 23.95 10.60
CA ILE A 490 -1.85 24.22 11.16
C ILE A 490 -1.69 25.71 11.47
N THR A 491 -2.20 26.61 10.62
CA THR A 491 -2.14 28.06 10.89
C THR A 491 -3.13 28.50 11.98
N GLU A 492 -4.34 27.93 12.02
CA GLU A 492 -5.33 28.23 13.08
C GLU A 492 -4.94 27.61 14.43
N VAL A 493 -4.26 26.45 14.45
CA VAL A 493 -3.60 25.92 15.65
C VAL A 493 -2.47 26.86 16.09
N ASN A 494 -1.68 27.42 15.18
CA ASN A 494 -0.64 28.39 15.53
C ASN A 494 -1.20 29.73 16.05
N ASP A 495 -2.33 30.23 15.52
CA ASP A 495 -2.96 31.47 15.99
C ASP A 495 -3.79 31.28 17.28
N VAL A 496 -4.35 30.09 17.50
CA VAL A 496 -5.01 29.72 18.77
C VAL A 496 -3.97 29.48 19.88
N LEU A 497 -2.77 29.03 19.54
CA LEU A 497 -1.65 28.91 20.48
C LEU A 497 -1.08 30.28 20.92
N ASP A 498 -1.29 31.35 20.15
CA ASP A 498 -0.78 32.70 20.47
C ASP A 498 -1.79 33.59 21.26
N SER A 499 -3.01 33.11 21.51
CA SER A 499 -4.08 33.89 22.16
C SER A 499 -4.49 33.42 23.55
N SER A 500 -3.53 33.37 24.48
CA SER A 500 -3.67 33.53 25.95
C SER A 500 -4.89 32.95 26.71
N ALA A 501 -5.57 31.91 26.24
CA ALA A 501 -6.68 31.27 26.94
C ALA A 501 -6.30 29.82 27.29
N ALA A 502 -5.78 29.66 28.50
CA ALA A 502 -5.36 28.39 29.08
C ALA A 502 -6.42 27.27 28.91
N PHE A 503 -6.14 26.33 28.01
CA PHE A 503 -6.77 25.01 28.00
C PHE A 503 -5.98 24.11 28.95
N THR A 504 -6.55 23.85 30.13
CA THR A 504 -5.98 22.93 31.11
C THR A 504 -6.25 21.49 30.68
N TYR A 505 -5.27 20.83 30.06
CA TYR A 505 -5.30 19.36 29.89
C TYR A 505 -5.01 18.69 31.24
N PRO A 506 -5.84 17.75 31.74
CA PRO A 506 -5.71 17.23 33.11
C PRO A 506 -4.52 16.30 33.38
N ASN A 507 -3.78 15.84 32.37
CA ASN A 507 -2.75 14.79 32.54
C ASN A 507 -1.38 15.12 31.90
N LEU A 508 -1.14 16.37 31.51
CA LEU A 508 0.20 16.85 31.13
C LEU A 508 0.81 17.58 32.32
N LEU A 509 1.71 16.91 33.04
CA LEU A 509 2.54 17.55 34.05
C LEU A 509 3.71 18.25 33.34
N ASP A 510 3.46 19.51 32.99
CA ASP A 510 4.39 20.52 32.47
C ASP A 510 5.35 20.03 31.38
N ASP A 511 4.86 20.00 30.14
CA ASP A 511 5.75 20.20 28.99
C ASP A 511 6.15 21.68 29.01
N ILE A 512 7.25 22.01 29.69
CA ILE A 512 7.73 23.40 29.75
C ILE A 512 8.13 23.77 28.32
N ASP A 513 7.31 24.60 27.68
CA ASP A 513 7.61 25.15 26.37
C ASP A 513 8.91 25.98 26.45
N LEU A 514 9.79 25.72 25.50
CA LEU A 514 11.12 26.31 25.43
C LEU A 514 11.01 27.82 25.17
N ALA A 515 10.86 28.65 26.22
CA ALA A 515 11.54 29.96 26.37
C ALA A 515 11.03 30.81 27.53
N ASP A 516 9.73 30.82 27.84
CA ASP A 516 9.17 31.99 28.57
C ASP A 516 9.25 31.90 30.10
N ASP A 517 9.45 30.70 30.69
CA ASP A 517 9.55 30.54 32.15
C ASP A 517 10.99 30.60 32.71
N TYR A 518 12.01 30.75 31.84
CA TYR A 518 13.42 30.78 32.27
C TYR A 518 13.97 32.19 32.51
N SER A 519 13.21 33.25 32.24
CA SER A 519 13.75 34.62 32.22
C SER A 519 13.99 35.28 33.58
N ASP A 520 13.62 34.64 34.70
CA ASP A 520 13.62 35.30 36.02
C ASP A 520 14.78 34.87 36.97
N ALA A 521 15.78 34.11 36.49
CA ALA A 521 16.75 33.44 37.36
C ALA A 521 18.25 33.73 37.13
N GLY A 522 18.65 34.93 36.70
CA GLY A 522 19.97 35.52 37.00
C GLY A 522 21.26 34.73 36.67
N THR A 523 21.99 35.18 35.64
CA THR A 523 23.41 34.88 35.33
C THR A 523 23.83 33.40 35.40
N GLY A 524 23.67 32.70 34.27
CA GLY A 524 24.11 31.32 34.08
C GLY A 524 23.12 30.42 33.32
N ASP A 525 22.08 30.97 32.72
CA ASP A 525 20.98 30.19 32.14
C ASP A 525 21.26 29.77 30.68
N LEU A 526 20.69 28.63 30.28
CA LEU A 526 20.69 28.17 28.89
C LEU A 526 19.91 29.17 28.03
N TYR A 527 20.45 29.53 26.86
CA TYR A 527 19.72 30.35 25.89
C TYR A 527 19.28 29.52 24.70
N THR A 528 18.19 29.95 24.05
CA THR A 528 17.71 29.29 22.85
C THR A 528 18.51 29.73 21.62
N ALA A 529 18.85 28.77 20.77
CA ALA A 529 19.41 29.03 19.45
C ALA A 529 18.67 28.19 18.41
N ASN A 530 18.82 28.56 17.13
CA ASN A 530 18.36 27.73 16.03
C ASN A 530 19.57 27.07 15.36
N LEU A 531 19.51 25.75 15.17
CA LEU A 531 20.47 25.05 14.31
C LEU A 531 20.23 25.43 12.83
N ASN A 532 21.21 25.17 11.97
CA ASN A 532 21.11 25.45 10.52
C ASN A 532 19.92 24.75 9.83
N ASN A 533 19.40 23.68 10.43
CA ASN A 533 18.22 22.92 9.97
C ASN A 533 16.88 23.45 10.55
N GLY A 534 16.88 24.59 11.23
CA GLY A 534 15.68 25.22 11.80
C GLY A 534 15.26 24.70 13.19
N SER A 535 15.92 23.67 13.75
CA SER A 535 15.60 23.19 15.10
C SER A 535 15.93 24.21 16.18
N ARG A 536 15.00 24.43 17.10
CA ARG A 536 15.24 25.14 18.37
C ARG A 536 16.01 24.24 19.34
N VAL A 537 17.14 24.74 19.82
CA VAL A 537 18.03 24.07 20.78
C VAL A 537 18.35 25.00 21.95
N LEU A 538 18.86 24.43 23.04
CA LEU A 538 19.38 25.13 24.20
C LEU A 538 20.92 25.11 24.16
N VAL A 539 21.53 26.27 24.38
CA VAL A 539 22.98 26.45 24.32
C VAL A 539 23.52 26.85 25.69
N ALA A 540 24.51 26.11 26.16
CA ALA A 540 25.39 26.48 27.26
C ALA A 540 26.67 27.09 26.67
N ASP A 541 26.85 28.41 26.80
CA ASP A 541 28.01 29.12 26.24
C ASP A 541 29.34 28.75 26.91
N ASP A 542 30.44 29.08 26.24
CA ASP A 542 31.81 28.83 26.67
C ASP A 542 32.28 29.79 27.81
N ASP A 543 31.59 30.91 28.00
CA ASP A 543 32.05 32.01 28.87
C ASP A 543 32.05 31.69 30.38
N ASN A 544 31.49 30.55 30.81
CA ASN A 544 31.41 30.18 32.22
C ASN A 544 32.27 28.94 32.55
N THR A 545 33.57 29.15 32.74
CA THR A 545 34.55 28.09 33.03
C THR A 545 34.38 27.38 34.39
N SER A 546 33.26 27.58 35.11
CA SER A 546 33.04 26.95 36.42
C SER A 546 31.58 26.77 36.86
N GLY A 547 30.59 27.28 36.10
CA GLY A 547 29.18 27.27 36.51
C GLY A 547 28.32 26.25 35.75
N ALA A 548 27.38 25.65 36.48
CA ALA A 548 26.30 24.85 35.92
C ALA A 548 25.32 25.75 35.15
N TYR A 549 24.96 25.37 33.94
CA TYR A 549 23.80 25.94 33.25
C TYR A 549 22.55 25.20 33.66
N LYS A 550 21.66 25.87 34.39
CA LYS A 550 20.48 25.22 34.98
C LYS A 550 19.37 25.06 33.94
N GLY A 551 18.85 23.84 33.85
CA GLY A 551 17.71 23.46 33.03
C GLY A 551 16.39 23.41 33.80
N PRO A 552 15.36 22.69 33.28
CA PRO A 552 14.05 22.59 33.91
C PRO A 552 14.13 22.11 35.37
N ARG A 553 13.26 22.68 36.20
CA ARG A 553 13.05 22.26 37.59
C ARG A 553 11.59 21.87 37.81
N VAL A 554 11.35 20.62 38.17
CA VAL A 554 10.01 20.07 38.41
C VAL A 554 9.81 19.83 39.91
N LYS A 555 8.71 20.32 40.49
CA LYS A 555 8.39 20.07 41.91
C LYS A 555 8.02 18.59 42.12
N ARG A 556 8.36 18.05 43.30
CA ARG A 556 8.10 16.65 43.67
C ARG A 556 6.62 16.26 43.60
N ASP A 557 5.73 17.18 44.00
CA ASP A 557 4.28 16.98 44.03
C ASP A 557 3.65 16.84 42.64
N ARG A 558 4.41 17.15 41.59
CA ARG A 558 4.05 16.93 40.19
C ARG A 558 4.50 15.58 39.63
N ILE A 559 4.99 14.67 40.47
CA ILE A 559 5.35 13.30 40.05
C ILE A 559 4.53 12.34 40.91
N SER A 560 3.62 11.57 40.31
CA SER A 560 2.68 10.75 41.07
C SER A 560 3.31 9.48 41.69
N GLY A 561 4.47 9.05 41.18
CA GLY A 561 5.20 7.86 41.64
C GLY A 561 6.44 8.15 42.52
N ASP A 562 7.09 7.07 42.96
CA ASP A 562 8.35 7.10 43.73
C ASP A 562 9.61 7.04 42.84
N THR A 563 9.40 7.04 41.52
CA THR A 563 10.46 7.02 40.51
C THR A 563 10.18 8.00 39.38
N PHE A 564 11.23 8.42 38.67
CA PHE A 564 11.17 9.36 37.56
C PHE A 564 12.04 8.97 36.36
N ASN A 565 11.73 9.55 35.20
CA ASN A 565 12.52 9.49 33.96
C ASN A 565 13.00 10.90 33.62
N ALA A 566 14.22 11.05 33.08
CA ALA A 566 14.73 12.34 32.61
C ALA A 566 15.71 12.17 31.45
N GLY A 567 15.94 13.22 30.66
CA GLY A 567 16.93 13.18 29.59
C GLY A 567 16.92 14.37 28.64
N CYS A 568 17.86 14.35 27.69
CA CYS A 568 17.92 15.24 26.54
C CYS A 568 18.81 14.66 25.44
N THR A 569 18.76 15.24 24.25
CA THR A 569 19.73 15.00 23.16
C THR A 569 20.84 16.04 23.23
N VAL A 570 22.10 15.66 23.05
CA VAL A 570 23.23 16.59 22.91
C VAL A 570 23.65 16.63 21.44
N PHE A 571 23.60 17.81 20.81
CA PHE A 571 23.91 17.99 19.38
C PHE A 571 25.34 18.44 19.10
N TYR A 572 26.01 18.96 20.13
CA TYR A 572 27.36 19.47 19.99
C TYR A 572 28.04 19.60 21.35
N ALA A 573 29.25 19.06 21.45
CA ALA A 573 30.13 19.23 22.61
C ALA A 573 31.57 19.25 22.09
N GLN A 574 32.25 20.40 22.19
CA GLN A 574 33.55 20.62 21.54
C GLN A 574 34.77 20.18 22.37
N SER A 575 34.57 19.69 23.61
CA SER A 575 35.63 19.29 24.55
C SER A 575 35.48 17.85 25.07
N ASP A 576 36.55 17.28 25.62
CA ASP A 576 36.65 15.88 26.09
C ASP A 576 35.74 15.52 27.29
N SER A 577 34.87 16.41 27.78
CA SER A 577 33.98 16.09 28.91
C SER A 577 32.89 17.15 29.14
N ALA A 578 31.89 17.27 28.27
CA ALA A 578 30.66 17.95 28.67
C ALA A 578 29.93 17.10 29.73
N ARG A 579 29.13 17.71 30.61
CA ARG A 579 28.32 16.92 31.56
C ARG A 579 26.87 17.35 31.61
N VAL A 580 25.98 16.38 31.59
CA VAL A 580 24.56 16.58 31.85
C VAL A 580 24.22 15.94 33.18
N LEU A 581 23.54 16.68 34.05
CA LEU A 581 23.21 16.26 35.40
C LEU A 581 21.70 16.24 35.59
N VAL A 582 21.24 15.26 36.35
CA VAL A 582 19.90 15.23 36.92
C VAL A 582 20.03 15.18 38.43
N GLN A 583 19.51 16.20 39.10
CA GLN A 583 19.68 16.45 40.52
C GLN A 583 18.34 16.41 41.25
N GLN A 584 18.34 15.92 42.47
CA GLN A 584 17.21 16.01 43.39
C GLN A 584 17.55 17.04 44.46
N LEU A 585 16.63 17.96 44.75
CA LEU A 585 16.85 19.08 45.65
C LEU A 585 15.89 19.01 46.84
N ASP A 586 16.40 19.34 48.02
CA ASP A 586 15.60 19.41 49.24
C ASP A 586 14.83 20.74 49.36
N ALA A 587 14.18 20.95 50.52
CA ALA A 587 13.41 22.16 50.80
C ALA A 587 14.26 23.45 50.84
N ASN A 588 15.58 23.36 51.05
CA ASN A 588 16.50 24.50 51.04
C ASN A 588 17.06 24.78 49.64
N GLY A 589 16.77 23.89 48.68
CA GLY A 589 17.38 23.92 47.35
C GLY A 589 18.79 23.34 47.31
N ASP A 590 19.20 22.65 48.39
CA ASP A 590 20.47 21.93 48.44
C ASP A 590 20.31 20.60 47.70
N GLU A 591 21.34 20.20 46.95
CA GLU A 591 21.36 18.92 46.27
C GLU A 591 21.40 17.77 47.28
N ILE A 592 20.45 16.85 47.15
CA ILE A 592 20.40 15.62 47.92
C ILE A 592 21.40 14.65 47.31
N ARG A 593 22.42 14.34 48.10
CA ARG A 593 23.43 13.32 47.79
C ARG A 593 23.26 12.17 48.78
N ASP A 594 23.23 10.95 48.29
CA ASP A 594 23.38 9.76 49.15
C ASP A 594 24.58 8.94 48.68
N LEU A 595 25.65 8.99 49.47
CA LEU A 595 26.86 8.20 49.24
C LEU A 595 26.96 7.02 50.21
N SER A 596 25.92 6.76 51.00
CA SER A 596 26.02 5.98 52.23
C SER A 596 25.30 4.64 52.24
N ASP A 597 24.31 4.42 51.37
CA ASP A 597 23.45 3.23 51.40
C ASP A 597 23.69 2.20 50.27
N GLY A 598 24.49 2.54 49.26
CA GLY A 598 24.82 1.66 48.13
C GLY A 598 23.76 1.60 47.02
N ASN A 599 22.70 2.42 47.07
CA ASN A 599 21.69 2.52 46.01
C ASN A 599 22.09 3.47 44.86
N GLY A 600 23.31 4.03 44.93
CA GLY A 600 23.81 5.02 43.99
C GLY A 600 23.41 6.45 44.39
N ASP A 601 24.23 7.41 44.01
CA ASP A 601 23.95 8.83 44.25
C ASP A 601 22.60 9.22 43.60
N TYR A 602 21.77 10.00 44.31
CA TYR A 602 20.51 10.55 43.78
C TYR A 602 20.75 11.53 42.64
N ARG A 603 22.01 11.96 42.46
CA ARG A 603 22.51 12.58 41.23
C ARG A 603 22.75 11.52 40.16
N ILE A 604 22.27 11.81 38.95
CA ILE A 604 22.75 11.18 37.73
C ILE A 604 23.65 12.17 36.99
N GLU A 605 24.83 11.72 36.61
CA GLU A 605 25.82 12.50 35.85
C GLU A 605 26.15 11.71 34.58
N PHE A 606 25.95 12.34 33.44
CA PHE A 606 26.34 11.84 32.13
C PHE A 606 27.59 12.59 31.70
N ASP A 607 28.70 11.88 31.57
CA ASP A 607 29.88 12.40 30.88
C ASP A 607 29.64 12.26 29.38
N VAL A 608 29.43 13.38 28.71
CA VAL A 608 29.19 13.47 27.27
C VAL A 608 30.54 13.70 26.61
N ASN A 609 30.96 12.73 25.81
CA ASN A 609 32.20 12.83 25.03
C ASN A 609 32.04 13.87 23.92
N GLN A 610 33.10 14.11 23.16
CA GLN A 610 33.05 15.04 22.04
C GLN A 610 31.96 14.62 21.02
N VAL A 611 30.98 15.48 20.77
CA VAL A 611 29.92 15.30 19.75
C VAL A 611 30.20 16.27 18.60
N TYR A 612 30.52 15.75 17.42
CA TYR A 612 30.86 16.56 16.26
C TYR A 612 29.63 17.21 15.62
N SER A 613 29.83 18.30 14.88
CA SER A 613 28.75 18.98 14.16
C SER A 613 28.07 18.02 13.18
N GLY A 614 26.75 17.81 13.35
CA GLY A 614 25.96 16.87 12.55
C GLY A 614 25.71 15.52 13.23
N GLU A 615 26.32 15.27 14.40
CA GLU A 615 26.07 14.09 15.24
C GLU A 615 25.22 14.45 16.46
N SER A 616 24.72 13.44 17.17
CA SER A 616 23.98 13.64 18.41
C SER A 616 24.15 12.47 19.38
N GLU A 617 24.13 12.76 20.68
CA GLU A 617 24.17 11.76 21.76
C GLU A 617 22.97 11.94 22.70
N ASP A 618 22.15 10.90 22.87
CA ASP A 618 21.02 10.93 23.79
C ASP A 618 21.45 10.51 25.20
N VAL A 619 21.16 11.37 26.18
CA VAL A 619 21.36 11.09 27.60
C VAL A 619 20.00 10.87 28.26
N VAL A 620 19.72 9.62 28.63
CA VAL A 620 18.43 9.24 29.22
C VAL A 620 18.64 8.45 30.49
N VAL A 621 17.82 8.74 31.49
CA VAL A 621 17.70 7.95 32.70
C VAL A 621 16.25 7.52 32.92
N THR A 622 16.08 6.24 33.23
CA THR A 622 14.76 5.64 33.44
C THR A 622 14.62 5.05 34.84
N ASP A 623 13.39 5.12 35.36
CA ASP A 623 12.94 4.48 36.61
C ASP A 623 13.81 4.84 37.83
N LYS A 624 14.28 6.10 37.92
CA LYS A 624 15.16 6.53 39.02
C LYS A 624 14.41 6.81 40.30
N PRO A 625 14.84 6.25 41.45
CA PRO A 625 14.21 6.52 42.74
C PRO A 625 14.26 8.00 43.10
N ILE A 626 13.15 8.50 43.65
CA ILE A 626 13.07 9.83 44.21
C ILE A 626 13.34 9.76 45.72
N ALA A 627 14.28 10.56 46.22
CA ALA A 627 14.60 10.62 47.64
C ALA A 627 13.40 11.10 48.47
N ASP A 628 13.20 10.53 49.67
CA ASP A 628 12.07 10.84 50.54
C ASP A 628 11.95 12.32 50.91
N ASN A 629 13.08 13.03 50.97
CA ASN A 629 13.15 14.46 51.28
C ASN A 629 13.26 15.36 50.03
N CYS A 630 13.12 14.81 48.82
CA CYS A 630 13.11 15.56 47.58
C CYS A 630 11.87 16.45 47.48
N ILE A 631 12.08 17.75 47.24
CA ILE A 631 11.00 18.72 47.00
C ILE A 631 10.96 19.14 45.53
N SER A 632 12.05 18.93 44.77
CA SER A 632 12.08 19.18 43.34
C SER A 632 13.24 18.47 42.65
N LEU A 633 13.10 18.15 41.38
CA LEU A 633 14.14 17.63 40.50
C LEU A 633 14.61 18.72 39.53
N GLN A 634 15.88 18.74 39.17
CA GLN A 634 16.47 19.73 38.27
C GLN A 634 17.47 19.10 37.31
N MET A 635 17.45 19.49 36.03
CA MET A 635 18.53 19.20 35.10
C MET A 635 19.55 20.34 35.02
N ALA A 636 20.81 20.02 34.73
CA ALA A 636 21.86 21.02 34.51
C ALA A 636 22.89 20.55 33.48
N VAL A 637 23.49 21.49 32.73
CA VAL A 637 24.51 21.25 31.71
C VAL A 637 25.81 21.94 32.10
N PHE A 638 26.94 21.26 31.95
CA PHE A 638 28.28 21.78 32.25
C PHE A 638 29.15 21.65 30.99
N PRO A 639 29.43 22.76 30.30
CA PRO A 639 30.20 22.72 29.05
C PRO A 639 31.70 22.45 29.23
N ASN A 640 32.24 22.52 30.47
CA ASN A 640 33.65 22.27 30.79
C ASN A 640 34.65 22.99 29.84
N GLY A 641 34.34 24.23 29.44
CA GLY A 641 35.25 25.12 28.70
C GLY A 641 35.21 25.02 27.18
N SER A 642 34.16 24.41 26.61
CA SER A 642 33.73 24.68 25.23
C SER A 642 32.23 24.44 25.12
N GLY A 643 31.47 25.38 24.55
CA GLY A 643 30.01 25.38 24.63
C GLY A 643 29.32 24.07 24.25
N VAL A 644 28.17 23.79 24.87
CA VAL A 644 27.36 22.58 24.65
C VAL A 644 25.98 22.94 24.13
N VAL A 645 25.54 22.23 23.10
CA VAL A 645 24.21 22.40 22.52
C VAL A 645 23.38 21.18 22.85
N VAL A 646 22.27 21.37 23.56
CA VAL A 646 21.32 20.30 23.91
C VAL A 646 19.95 20.59 23.32
N GLY A 647 19.21 19.53 23.00
CA GLY A 647 17.79 19.59 22.67
C GLY A 647 16.93 19.84 23.89
N LYS A 648 15.62 19.62 23.73
CA LYS A 648 14.68 19.79 24.82
C LYS A 648 15.02 18.81 25.96
N MET A 649 15.11 19.35 27.17
CA MET A 649 15.29 18.57 28.39
C MET A 649 13.94 18.21 28.99
N PHE A 650 13.83 17.04 29.63
CA PHE A 650 12.60 16.59 30.27
C PHE A 650 12.83 15.90 31.62
N ILE A 651 11.85 15.98 32.51
CA ILE A 651 11.72 15.20 33.75
C ILE A 651 10.25 14.80 33.91
N ARG A 652 9.95 13.52 34.19
CA ARG A 652 8.57 13.01 34.31
C ARG A 652 8.44 11.77 35.18
N GLU A 653 7.21 11.34 35.44
CA GLU A 653 6.90 10.08 36.14
C GLU A 653 7.26 8.82 35.32
N ALA A 654 7.66 7.76 36.03
CA ALA A 654 8.16 6.50 35.46
C ALA A 654 7.16 5.73 34.57
N GLY A 655 5.85 5.87 34.83
CA GLY A 655 4.79 5.22 34.03
C GLY A 655 4.73 5.70 32.58
N ASN A 656 5.27 6.88 32.29
CA ASN A 656 5.39 7.44 30.95
C ASN A 656 6.81 7.14 30.42
N LYS A 657 7.00 6.01 29.73
CA LYS A 657 8.33 5.51 29.32
C LYS A 657 8.93 6.11 28.03
N PHE A 658 8.29 7.07 27.33
CA PHE A 658 8.80 7.57 26.03
C PHE A 658 9.09 9.06 25.94
N THR A 659 10.37 9.41 25.72
CA THR A 659 10.98 10.74 25.51
C THR A 659 10.02 11.74 24.87
N PRO A 660 9.75 12.92 25.46
CA PRO A 660 9.14 14.00 24.71
C PRO A 660 10.27 14.62 23.88
N PHE A 661 10.09 14.76 22.57
CA PHE A 661 11.13 15.20 21.63
C PHE A 661 12.24 14.18 21.42
N THR A 662 11.91 13.08 20.75
CA THR A 662 12.61 12.88 19.49
C THR A 662 12.33 14.15 18.68
N PRO A 663 13.31 15.04 18.41
CA PRO A 663 13.06 16.24 17.61
C PRO A 663 12.23 15.85 16.39
N GLU A 664 11.30 16.70 15.94
CA GLU A 664 10.66 16.54 14.62
C GLU A 664 11.69 16.34 13.48
N ILE A 665 12.98 16.62 13.75
CA ILE A 665 14.12 16.37 12.88
C ILE A 665 14.65 14.92 12.86
N ILE A 666 14.25 14.02 13.77
CA ILE A 666 14.43 12.55 13.57
C ILE A 666 13.21 11.96 12.83
N MET A 667 12.42 12.81 12.15
CA MET A 667 11.72 12.41 10.93
C MET A 667 12.62 12.49 9.69
N HIS A 668 13.93 12.29 9.84
CA HIS A 668 14.65 11.76 8.70
C HIS A 668 14.06 10.38 8.42
N ARG A 669 13.32 10.31 7.31
CA ARG A 669 12.75 9.15 6.62
C ARG A 669 13.79 8.07 6.29
N ARG A 670 14.83 7.91 7.10
CA ARG A 670 15.91 6.96 6.90
C ARG A 670 15.35 5.59 7.25
N PRO A 671 15.39 4.64 6.31
CA PRO A 671 14.98 3.28 6.60
C PRO A 671 15.94 2.66 7.61
N VAL A 672 15.38 1.92 8.57
CA VAL A 672 16.16 1.04 9.46
C VAL A 672 16.04 -0.40 8.99
N TYR A 673 17.17 -1.08 8.84
CA TYR A 673 17.22 -2.45 8.36
C TYR A 673 17.17 -3.45 9.53
N VAL A 674 16.34 -4.48 9.39
CA VAL A 674 16.22 -5.60 10.33
C VAL A 674 16.74 -6.87 9.65
N SER A 675 17.61 -7.62 10.33
CA SER A 675 18.19 -8.88 9.84
C SER A 675 18.27 -9.93 10.95
N THR A 676 18.19 -11.21 10.61
CA THR A 676 18.39 -12.31 11.57
C THR A 676 19.81 -12.32 12.17
N GLU A 677 20.78 -11.74 11.47
CA GLU A 677 22.16 -11.59 11.92
C GLU A 677 22.44 -10.18 12.49
N GLY A 678 21.41 -9.36 12.65
CA GLY A 678 21.53 -7.99 13.15
C GLY A 678 21.86 -7.92 14.64
N ASP A 679 22.24 -6.73 15.10
CA ASP A 679 22.49 -6.41 16.51
C ASP A 679 21.69 -5.16 16.90
N ASN A 680 20.88 -5.25 17.96
CA ASN A 680 20.03 -4.13 18.42
C ASN A 680 20.82 -2.90 18.89
N THR A 681 22.13 -3.06 19.15
CA THR A 681 23.04 -1.95 19.44
C THR A 681 23.41 -1.15 18.19
N ASN A 682 23.30 -1.73 16.99
CA ASN A 682 23.61 -1.06 15.73
C ASN A 682 22.69 0.14 15.46
N LEU A 683 23.15 1.07 14.63
CA LEU A 683 22.32 2.22 14.19
C LEU A 683 21.25 1.83 13.15
N GLY A 684 21.31 0.62 12.58
CA GLY A 684 20.28 0.12 11.67
C GLY A 684 20.50 0.46 10.20
N SER A 685 21.74 0.61 9.76
CA SER A 685 22.07 0.68 8.33
C SER A 685 21.97 -0.70 7.69
N LYS A 686 21.96 -0.78 6.35
CA LYS A 686 21.90 -2.06 5.63
C LYS A 686 23.07 -2.99 5.99
N ASP A 687 24.28 -2.44 6.11
CA ASP A 687 25.50 -3.21 6.46
C ASP A 687 25.59 -3.54 7.95
N HIS A 688 24.90 -2.78 8.80
CA HIS A 688 24.85 -2.98 10.25
C HIS A 688 23.38 -2.93 10.72
N PRO A 689 22.58 -3.94 10.34
CA PRO A 689 21.15 -3.95 10.65
C PRO A 689 20.91 -4.21 12.13
N VAL A 690 19.73 -3.82 12.62
CA VAL A 690 19.27 -4.23 13.95
C VAL A 690 18.68 -5.63 13.90
N ALA A 691 18.53 -6.29 15.05
CA ALA A 691 17.99 -7.65 15.12
C ALA A 691 16.45 -7.70 15.17
N SER A 692 15.78 -6.59 15.51
CA SER A 692 14.32 -6.57 15.66
C SER A 692 13.62 -5.27 15.25
N VAL A 693 12.35 -5.40 14.86
CA VAL A 693 11.42 -4.30 14.58
C VAL A 693 11.24 -3.40 15.80
N ALA A 694 11.15 -3.98 17.01
CA ALA A 694 11.10 -3.20 18.25
C ALA A 694 12.34 -2.32 18.46
N ALA A 695 13.54 -2.83 18.15
CA ALA A 695 14.76 -2.03 18.23
C ALA A 695 14.81 -0.93 17.15
N ALA A 696 14.27 -1.20 15.96
CA ALA A 696 14.12 -0.18 14.92
C ALA A 696 13.17 0.94 15.35
N MET A 697 11.98 0.61 15.86
CA MET A 697 11.01 1.59 16.37
C MET A 697 11.57 2.39 17.56
N ALA A 698 12.31 1.74 18.47
CA ALA A 698 12.98 2.41 19.58
C ALA A 698 14.04 3.44 19.12
N LYS A 699 14.56 3.30 17.90
CA LYS A 699 15.46 4.28 17.24
C LYS A 699 14.70 5.35 16.43
N GLY A 700 13.37 5.38 16.54
CA GLY A 700 12.51 6.35 15.84
C GLY A 700 12.20 5.99 14.39
N ALA A 701 12.39 4.73 13.96
CA ALA A 701 12.13 4.34 12.59
C ALA A 701 10.63 4.41 12.25
N HIS A 702 10.28 5.23 11.25
CA HIS A 702 8.99 5.16 10.57
C HIS A 702 8.96 4.06 9.51
N LYS A 703 10.08 3.85 8.81
CA LYS A 703 10.23 2.85 7.76
C LYS A 703 11.26 1.81 8.17
N ILE A 704 10.84 0.55 8.17
CA ILE A 704 11.62 -0.60 8.59
C ILE A 704 11.71 -1.57 7.43
N ILE A 705 12.92 -1.89 7.00
CA ILE A 705 13.19 -2.80 5.88
C ILE A 705 13.68 -4.12 6.44
N VAL A 706 12.91 -5.19 6.23
CA VAL A 706 13.20 -6.53 6.76
C VAL A 706 13.91 -7.35 5.70
N MET A 707 15.12 -7.80 6.00
CA MET A 707 15.92 -8.62 5.10
C MET A 707 15.42 -10.07 5.06
N ASP A 708 15.87 -10.84 4.08
CA ASP A 708 15.50 -12.25 3.95
C ASP A 708 15.90 -13.06 5.19
N GLY A 709 15.02 -13.96 5.63
CA GLY A 709 15.28 -14.79 6.81
C GLY A 709 14.01 -15.29 7.50
N ILE A 710 14.22 -16.22 8.44
CA ILE A 710 13.19 -16.72 9.34
C ILE A 710 13.42 -16.11 10.72
N TYR A 711 12.49 -15.27 11.13
CA TYR A 711 12.53 -14.50 12.36
C TYR A 711 11.61 -15.12 13.42
N SER A 712 11.92 -14.90 14.70
CA SER A 712 10.98 -15.22 15.77
C SER A 712 9.82 -14.22 15.81
N GLY A 713 8.69 -14.63 16.39
CA GLY A 713 7.55 -13.76 16.70
C GLY A 713 7.96 -12.42 17.34
N ASP A 714 8.86 -12.47 18.34
CA ASP A 714 9.34 -11.27 19.04
C ASP A 714 10.21 -10.35 18.17
N ALA A 715 10.96 -10.91 17.20
CA ALA A 715 11.86 -10.13 16.37
C ALA A 715 11.11 -9.24 15.36
N LEU A 716 9.99 -9.72 14.81
CA LEU A 716 9.14 -8.95 13.88
C LEU A 716 7.85 -8.45 14.52
N SER A 717 7.80 -8.38 15.86
CA SER A 717 6.61 -7.88 16.54
C SER A 717 6.46 -6.38 16.38
N VAL A 718 5.27 -5.94 15.97
CA VAL A 718 4.87 -4.53 15.92
C VAL A 718 4.01 -4.23 17.14
N ASP A 719 4.43 -3.24 17.92
CA ASP A 719 3.75 -2.80 19.13
C ASP A 719 3.44 -1.32 19.01
N GLY A 720 2.15 -0.99 18.99
CA GLY A 720 1.65 0.38 18.80
C GLY A 720 2.16 1.36 19.85
N ARG A 721 2.60 0.88 21.02
CA ARG A 721 3.17 1.73 22.08
C ARG A 721 4.56 2.28 21.74
N LEU A 722 5.18 1.79 20.66
CA LEU A 722 6.54 2.14 20.27
C LEU A 722 6.61 3.25 19.20
N PHE A 723 5.48 3.74 18.68
CA PHE A 723 5.44 4.80 17.65
C PHE A 723 4.21 5.71 17.82
N LYS A 724 4.24 6.92 17.23
CA LYS A 724 3.16 7.93 17.38
C LYS A 724 2.34 8.19 16.12
N SER A 725 2.99 8.32 14.95
CA SER A 725 2.33 8.73 13.70
C SER A 725 2.03 7.57 12.75
N GLY A 726 2.82 6.50 12.81
CA GLY A 726 2.64 5.29 12.01
C GLY A 726 3.95 4.52 11.83
N VAL A 727 3.86 3.32 11.27
CA VAL A 727 5.01 2.48 10.93
C VAL A 727 4.79 1.72 9.62
N GLU A 728 5.82 1.69 8.79
CA GLU A 728 5.93 0.86 7.59
C GLU A 728 6.94 -0.27 7.86
N VAL A 729 6.49 -1.51 7.81
CA VAL A 729 7.34 -2.71 7.85
C VAL A 729 7.28 -3.39 6.50
N ILE A 730 8.36 -3.28 5.73
CA ILE A 730 8.41 -3.78 4.35
C ILE A 730 9.56 -4.75 4.18
N ALA A 731 9.41 -5.76 3.33
CA ALA A 731 10.53 -6.60 2.93
C ALA A 731 11.57 -5.82 2.10
N ASP A 732 12.86 -6.19 2.22
CA ASP A 732 13.89 -5.74 1.27
C ASP A 732 13.58 -6.27 -0.13
N THR A 733 14.17 -5.64 -1.15
CA THR A 733 13.94 -6.04 -2.54
C THR A 733 14.31 -7.51 -2.73
N SER A 734 13.39 -8.32 -3.26
CA SER A 734 13.50 -9.78 -3.47
C SER A 734 13.54 -10.68 -2.21
N ALA A 735 13.45 -10.11 -1.00
CA ALA A 735 13.40 -10.90 0.23
C ALA A 735 12.01 -11.53 0.43
N ILE A 736 11.97 -12.68 1.12
CA ILE A 736 10.72 -13.31 1.59
C ILE A 736 10.82 -13.54 3.10
N PRO A 737 10.75 -12.48 3.93
CA PRO A 737 10.86 -12.62 5.37
C PRO A 737 9.70 -13.45 5.94
N VAL A 738 10.03 -14.40 6.80
CA VAL A 738 9.05 -15.23 7.51
C VAL A 738 9.18 -14.98 9.01
N CYS A 739 8.16 -14.40 9.61
CA CYS A 739 7.97 -14.42 11.06
C CYS A 739 7.38 -15.76 11.46
N ARG A 740 8.04 -16.54 12.32
CA ARG A 740 7.55 -17.82 12.83
C ARG A 740 7.38 -17.77 14.35
N GLN A 741 6.16 -18.06 14.81
CA GLN A 741 5.80 -18.19 16.22
C GLN A 741 5.29 -19.61 16.52
N GLY A 742 4.47 -19.78 17.56
CA GLY A 742 3.96 -21.07 18.02
C GLY A 742 4.93 -21.90 18.86
N VAL A 743 4.40 -22.97 19.44
CA VAL A 743 5.17 -23.94 20.23
C VAL A 743 5.36 -25.22 19.44
N GLU A 744 6.62 -25.61 19.25
CA GLU A 744 6.99 -26.86 18.59
C GLU A 744 6.91 -28.05 19.56
N ILE A 745 6.06 -29.01 19.23
CA ILE A 745 5.88 -30.27 19.93
C ILE A 745 6.47 -31.40 19.09
N GLY A 746 7.40 -32.16 19.67
CA GLY A 746 8.01 -33.32 19.04
C GLY A 746 8.19 -34.46 20.03
N GLY A 747 8.80 -35.55 19.58
CA GLY A 747 9.06 -36.73 20.42
C GLY A 747 7.79 -37.53 20.74
N PHE A 748 6.84 -37.57 19.81
CA PHE A 748 5.61 -38.36 19.93
C PHE A 748 5.90 -39.85 20.14
N LEU A 749 5.08 -40.48 20.97
CA LEU A 749 5.09 -41.92 21.24
C LEU A 749 3.75 -42.52 20.84
N ALA A 750 3.72 -43.80 20.46
CA ALA A 750 2.45 -44.49 20.26
C ALA A 750 1.67 -44.56 21.58
N SER A 751 0.39 -44.18 21.56
CA SER A 751 -0.45 -44.19 22.75
C SER A 751 -0.95 -45.61 23.07
N ASP A 752 -0.89 -45.97 24.35
CA ASP A 752 -1.25 -47.33 24.80
C ASP A 752 -2.74 -47.64 24.55
N GLY A 753 -3.00 -48.74 23.85
CA GLY A 753 -4.37 -49.21 23.57
C GLY A 753 -4.97 -48.72 22.25
N TYR A 754 -4.25 -47.87 21.52
CA TYR A 754 -4.63 -47.34 20.20
C TYR A 754 -3.65 -47.80 19.13
N THR A 755 -4.08 -47.81 17.87
CA THR A 755 -3.24 -48.26 16.73
C THR A 755 -2.82 -47.14 15.81
N ASN A 756 -3.52 -46.00 15.86
CA ASN A 756 -3.28 -44.83 15.04
C ASN A 756 -3.24 -43.54 15.87
N VAL A 757 -2.98 -43.62 17.18
CA VAL A 757 -2.89 -42.43 18.06
C VAL A 757 -1.50 -42.32 18.65
N TYR A 758 -0.97 -41.11 18.64
CA TYR A 758 0.36 -40.77 19.12
C TYR A 758 0.28 -39.59 20.07
N GLU A 759 1.08 -39.61 21.13
CA GLU A 759 1.00 -38.69 22.26
C GLU A 759 2.34 -38.01 22.54
N ALA A 760 2.28 -36.73 22.90
CA ALA A 760 3.42 -35.95 23.40
C ALA A 760 2.93 -34.97 24.46
N THR A 761 3.75 -34.73 25.50
CA THR A 761 3.44 -33.69 26.48
C THR A 761 3.51 -32.32 25.83
N SER A 762 2.52 -31.46 26.10
CA SER A 762 2.54 -30.07 25.67
C SER A 762 2.32 -29.15 26.87
N SER A 763 3.13 -28.10 26.97
CA SER A 763 3.00 -27.09 28.00
C SER A 763 1.90 -26.06 27.70
N ILE A 764 1.35 -26.09 26.49
CA ILE A 764 0.27 -25.21 26.07
C ILE A 764 -0.90 -26.02 25.50
N GLN A 765 -2.11 -25.54 25.79
CA GLN A 765 -3.33 -26.03 25.19
C GLN A 765 -3.52 -25.33 23.84
N PRO A 766 -3.86 -26.05 22.75
CA PRO A 766 -4.29 -25.42 21.51
C PRO A 766 -5.50 -24.50 21.72
N ALA A 767 -5.65 -23.51 20.86
CA ALA A 767 -6.76 -22.56 20.94
C ALA A 767 -8.13 -23.25 21.04
N LEU A 768 -9.00 -22.67 21.86
CA LEU A 768 -10.37 -23.12 22.04
C LEU A 768 -11.31 -21.95 21.74
N TRP A 769 -12.51 -22.25 21.23
CA TRP A 769 -13.58 -21.25 21.11
C TRP A 769 -14.09 -20.81 22.49
N ASP A 770 -14.20 -21.77 23.41
CA ASP A 770 -14.45 -21.57 24.84
C ASP A 770 -13.76 -22.68 25.66
N GLU A 771 -13.78 -22.59 26.99
CA GLU A 771 -13.12 -23.58 27.88
C GLU A 771 -13.53 -25.05 27.65
N SER A 772 -14.64 -25.30 26.92
CA SER A 772 -15.24 -26.61 26.72
C SER A 772 -15.25 -27.12 25.27
N ASN A 773 -14.94 -26.29 24.27
CA ASN A 773 -15.01 -26.67 22.85
C ASN A 773 -13.68 -26.45 22.10
N PRO A 774 -12.96 -27.52 21.70
CA PRO A 774 -11.73 -27.40 20.93
C PRO A 774 -12.02 -27.00 19.47
N CYS A 775 -11.65 -25.76 19.12
CA CYS A 775 -11.87 -25.18 17.79
C CYS A 775 -10.57 -24.72 17.11
N GLY A 776 -9.40 -25.11 17.65
CA GLY A 776 -8.11 -24.71 17.10
C GLY A 776 -7.57 -25.65 16.03
N PHE A 777 -6.77 -25.12 15.10
CA PHE A 777 -5.88 -25.95 14.28
C PHE A 777 -4.52 -26.12 14.94
N VAL A 778 -3.93 -27.31 14.76
CA VAL A 778 -2.48 -27.53 14.99
C VAL A 778 -1.83 -27.97 13.68
N PHE A 779 -0.53 -27.78 13.56
CA PHE A 779 0.14 -27.83 12.25
C PHE A 779 1.30 -28.82 12.20
N GLY A 780 1.29 -29.75 11.25
CA GLY A 780 2.46 -30.55 10.90
C GLY A 780 3.50 -29.68 10.20
N LYS A 781 4.58 -29.35 10.92
CA LYS A 781 5.62 -28.43 10.44
C LYS A 781 6.26 -28.98 9.16
N SER A 782 6.32 -28.12 8.14
CA SER A 782 6.93 -28.40 6.83
C SER A 782 6.42 -29.67 6.13
N ILE A 783 5.19 -30.09 6.41
CA ILE A 783 4.49 -31.16 5.70
C ILE A 783 3.44 -30.49 4.80
N PRO A 784 3.55 -30.53 3.47
CA PRO A 784 2.60 -29.84 2.59
C PRO A 784 1.16 -30.35 2.74
N PHE A 785 0.20 -29.44 2.73
CA PHE A 785 -1.23 -29.75 2.90
C PHE A 785 -2.01 -29.53 1.61
N HIS A 786 -2.75 -30.55 1.20
CA HIS A 786 -3.70 -30.53 0.09
C HIS A 786 -3.11 -29.98 -1.23
N ALA A 787 -2.69 -30.89 -2.11
CA ALA A 787 -2.17 -30.52 -3.42
C ALA A 787 -3.23 -29.76 -4.24
N ILE A 788 -2.81 -28.68 -4.88
CA ILE A 788 -3.65 -27.89 -5.79
C ILE A 788 -3.60 -28.55 -7.16
N THR A 789 -4.60 -29.38 -7.44
CA THR A 789 -4.78 -30.08 -8.71
C THR A 789 -5.21 -29.13 -9.82
N SER A 790 -5.10 -29.56 -11.07
CA SER A 790 -5.38 -28.70 -12.24
C SER A 790 -6.85 -28.26 -12.32
N ASP A 791 -7.77 -29.11 -11.90
CA ASP A 791 -9.22 -28.89 -11.93
C ASP A 791 -9.70 -27.89 -10.86
N VAL A 792 -8.98 -27.76 -9.75
CA VAL A 792 -9.28 -26.79 -8.68
C VAL A 792 -8.35 -25.58 -8.70
N ARG A 793 -7.37 -25.52 -9.61
CA ARG A 793 -6.39 -24.44 -9.66
C ARG A 793 -7.05 -23.09 -9.91
N HIS A 794 -6.66 -22.11 -9.12
CA HIS A 794 -7.13 -20.74 -9.24
C HIS A 794 -5.95 -19.75 -9.23
N PRO A 795 -6.04 -18.58 -9.89
CA PRO A 795 -4.88 -17.68 -9.96
C PRO A 795 -4.45 -17.08 -8.63
N LEU A 796 -5.38 -16.97 -7.66
CA LEU A 796 -5.06 -16.53 -6.30
C LEU A 796 -4.29 -17.58 -5.48
N HIS A 797 -4.11 -18.79 -6.02
CA HIS A 797 -3.11 -19.71 -5.49
C HIS A 797 -1.68 -19.26 -5.78
N ARG A 798 -1.46 -18.30 -6.69
CA ARG A 798 -0.16 -17.68 -6.99
C ARG A 798 0.97 -18.66 -7.20
N GLY A 799 0.71 -19.66 -8.06
CA GLY A 799 1.70 -20.68 -8.39
C GLY A 799 1.97 -21.71 -7.30
N ARG A 800 1.32 -21.63 -6.12
CA ARG A 800 1.45 -22.64 -5.06
C ARG A 800 1.09 -24.03 -5.60
N SER A 801 1.83 -25.03 -5.14
CA SER A 801 1.56 -26.45 -5.42
C SER A 801 0.60 -27.07 -4.41
N HIS A 802 0.46 -26.45 -3.24
CA HIS A 802 -0.33 -26.91 -2.10
C HIS A 802 -1.02 -25.71 -1.45
N ILE A 803 -2.17 -25.94 -0.80
CA ILE A 803 -2.91 -24.89 -0.10
C ILE A 803 -2.05 -24.28 1.00
N SER A 804 -1.41 -25.10 1.82
CA SER A 804 -0.51 -24.68 2.90
C SER A 804 0.82 -25.44 2.84
N PRO A 805 1.95 -24.79 3.19
CA PRO A 805 3.24 -25.46 3.39
C PRO A 805 3.28 -26.33 4.66
N HIS A 806 2.22 -26.30 5.46
CA HIS A 806 2.08 -26.99 6.74
C HIS A 806 0.77 -27.77 6.82
N TYR A 807 0.83 -29.00 7.34
CA TYR A 807 -0.32 -29.90 7.40
C TYR A 807 -1.30 -29.44 8.45
N ILE A 808 -2.57 -29.26 8.11
CA ILE A 808 -3.59 -28.78 9.05
C ILE A 808 -4.26 -29.99 9.72
N PHE A 809 -4.20 -30.07 11.05
CA PHE A 809 -4.94 -31.06 11.84
C PHE A 809 -6.22 -30.46 12.39
N LYS A 810 -7.35 -31.15 12.21
CA LYS A 810 -8.66 -30.75 12.79
C LYS A 810 -8.83 -31.26 14.24
N PRO A 811 -9.51 -30.52 15.13
CA PRO A 811 -9.82 -31.00 16.47
C PRO A 811 -10.84 -32.13 16.46
N VAL A 812 -10.75 -33.04 17.43
CA VAL A 812 -11.80 -34.02 17.77
C VAL A 812 -12.03 -34.06 19.28
N LEU A 813 -13.20 -34.56 19.70
CA LEU A 813 -13.64 -34.48 21.11
C LEU A 813 -13.14 -35.63 22.01
N SER A 814 -12.54 -36.69 21.46
CA SER A 814 -12.03 -37.81 22.26
C SER A 814 -10.95 -38.63 21.53
N LEU A 815 -10.22 -39.46 22.28
CA LEU A 815 -9.24 -40.39 21.72
C LEU A 815 -9.87 -41.45 20.80
N GLU A 816 -11.09 -41.90 21.10
CA GLU A 816 -11.80 -42.86 20.25
C GLU A 816 -12.21 -42.24 18.90
N LEU A 817 -12.59 -40.96 18.91
CA LEU A 817 -12.83 -40.21 17.68
C LEU A 817 -11.52 -39.99 16.92
N LEU A 818 -10.43 -39.72 17.61
CA LEU A 818 -9.11 -39.56 16.99
C LEU A 818 -8.62 -40.85 16.31
N GLU A 819 -8.75 -41.99 16.97
CA GLU A 819 -8.39 -43.31 16.43
C GLU A 819 -9.19 -43.66 15.16
N SER A 820 -10.46 -43.25 15.11
CA SER A 820 -11.35 -43.53 13.99
C SER A 820 -11.42 -42.44 12.92
N ALA A 821 -10.75 -41.30 13.15
CA ALA A 821 -10.69 -40.20 12.19
C ALA A 821 -9.97 -40.63 10.91
N THR A 822 -10.59 -40.30 9.78
CA THR A 822 -10.05 -40.60 8.44
C THR A 822 -9.14 -39.49 7.93
N ASP A 823 -9.39 -38.25 8.36
CA ASP A 823 -8.50 -37.12 8.17
C ASP A 823 -7.54 -37.00 9.37
N PRO A 824 -6.34 -36.45 9.17
CA PRO A 824 -5.47 -36.16 10.28
C PRO A 824 -6.08 -35.12 11.24
N SER A 825 -6.11 -35.49 12.51
CA SER A 825 -6.80 -34.78 13.58
C SER A 825 -5.98 -34.74 14.86
N TRP A 826 -6.42 -33.95 15.84
CA TRP A 826 -5.80 -33.84 17.15
C TRP A 826 -6.83 -33.86 18.28
N PHE A 827 -6.38 -34.30 19.46
CA PHE A 827 -7.11 -34.21 20.73
C PHE A 827 -6.15 -33.74 21.83
N TYR A 828 -6.61 -32.90 22.75
CA TYR A 828 -5.79 -32.44 23.87
C TYR A 828 -6.44 -32.83 25.19
N ASP A 829 -5.73 -33.61 26.00
CA ASP A 829 -6.16 -33.97 27.33
C ASP A 829 -5.66 -32.93 28.35
N LEU A 830 -6.58 -32.08 28.81
CA LEU A 830 -6.30 -31.06 29.80
C LEU A 830 -5.83 -31.64 31.14
N ALA A 831 -6.29 -32.83 31.53
CA ALA A 831 -5.95 -33.44 32.81
C ALA A 831 -4.49 -33.93 32.85
N THR A 832 -3.96 -34.36 31.71
CA THR A 832 -2.59 -34.87 31.59
C THR A 832 -1.65 -33.92 30.86
N THR A 833 -2.15 -32.81 30.32
CA THR A 833 -1.41 -31.85 29.48
C THR A 833 -0.72 -32.53 28.29
N THR A 834 -1.47 -33.39 27.62
CA THR A 834 -0.97 -34.24 26.54
C THR A 834 -1.68 -33.92 25.24
N LEU A 835 -0.90 -33.63 24.19
CA LEU A 835 -1.39 -33.52 22.82
C LEU A 835 -1.36 -34.91 22.18
N TYR A 836 -2.49 -35.30 21.64
CA TYR A 836 -2.68 -36.51 20.86
C TYR A 836 -2.95 -36.16 19.41
N VAL A 837 -2.34 -36.90 18.49
CA VAL A 837 -2.54 -36.78 17.04
C VAL A 837 -2.65 -38.17 16.43
N ASN A 838 -3.31 -38.28 15.29
CA ASN A 838 -3.26 -39.49 14.48
C ASN A 838 -2.20 -39.36 13.36
N ALA A 839 -1.87 -40.46 12.69
CA ALA A 839 -0.85 -40.44 11.65
C ALA A 839 -1.34 -39.71 10.39
N ILE A 840 -0.45 -38.92 9.78
CA ILE A 840 -0.60 -38.47 8.39
C ILE A 840 -0.13 -39.61 7.48
N THR A 841 -0.84 -39.85 6.38
CA THR A 841 -0.48 -40.88 5.40
C THR A 841 0.96 -40.68 4.91
N ASP A 842 1.74 -41.76 4.89
CA ASP A 842 3.14 -41.80 4.46
C ASP A 842 4.13 -40.94 5.27
N ILE A 843 3.71 -40.39 6.41
CA ILE A 843 4.58 -39.67 7.35
C ILE A 843 4.76 -40.52 8.61
N ASP A 844 5.99 -40.59 9.14
CA ASP A 844 6.26 -41.23 10.43
C ASP A 844 5.92 -40.27 11.58
N PRO A 845 4.81 -40.50 12.32
CA PRO A 845 4.37 -39.62 13.40
C PRO A 845 5.36 -39.55 14.56
N LEU A 846 6.29 -40.52 14.72
CA LEU A 846 7.31 -40.49 15.76
C LEU A 846 8.42 -39.46 15.48
N THR A 847 8.56 -39.02 14.23
CA THR A 847 9.57 -38.04 13.79
C THR A 847 9.00 -36.68 13.44
N MET A 848 7.67 -36.57 13.46
CA MET A 848 6.92 -35.36 13.18
C MET A 848 7.15 -34.27 14.24
N THR A 849 7.17 -33.03 13.79
CA THR A 849 7.01 -31.85 14.66
C THR A 849 5.64 -31.23 14.39
N VAL A 850 4.82 -31.13 15.44
CA VAL A 850 3.55 -30.44 15.42
C VAL A 850 3.74 -29.05 16.04
N ILE A 851 3.15 -28.03 15.44
CA ILE A 851 3.16 -26.66 15.96
C ILE A 851 1.77 -26.34 16.46
N ILE A 852 1.71 -25.86 17.70
CA ILE A 852 0.52 -25.22 18.26
C ILE A 852 0.70 -23.71 18.06
N PRO A 853 -0.14 -23.03 17.26
CA PRO A 853 -0.10 -21.58 17.12
C PRO A 853 -0.22 -20.88 18.48
N ASP A 854 0.49 -19.77 18.65
CA ASP A 854 0.45 -19.00 19.90
C ASP A 854 0.77 -17.51 19.66
N GLY A 855 0.01 -16.66 20.34
CA GLY A 855 0.17 -15.20 20.35
C GLY A 855 -0.18 -14.48 19.05
N TYR A 856 0.14 -13.18 19.06
CA TYR A 856 -0.04 -12.25 17.96
C TYR A 856 1.29 -11.54 17.68
N SER A 857 1.66 -11.39 16.41
CA SER A 857 2.88 -10.69 16.01
C SER A 857 2.68 -9.17 15.94
N VAL A 858 1.49 -8.71 15.53
CA VAL A 858 1.09 -7.31 15.66
C VAL A 858 0.14 -7.21 16.86
N LYS A 859 0.41 -6.31 17.81
CA LYS A 859 -0.33 -6.21 19.08
C LYS A 859 -0.90 -4.81 19.27
N ASN A 860 -2.24 -4.74 19.42
CA ASN A 860 -3.06 -3.63 19.93
C ASN A 860 -2.46 -2.23 19.68
N LEU A 861 -2.88 -1.61 18.59
CA LEU A 861 -2.37 -0.34 18.13
C LEU A 861 -3.31 0.73 18.68
N GLY A 862 -2.80 1.55 19.61
CA GLY A 862 -3.59 2.64 20.20
C GLY A 862 -4.31 3.48 19.14
N PRO A 863 -5.41 4.16 19.52
CA PRO A 863 -6.16 4.98 18.60
C PRO A 863 -5.22 5.98 17.91
N GLN A 864 -5.30 6.05 16.57
CA GLN A 864 -4.61 7.03 15.68
C GLN A 864 -3.28 6.57 15.03
N HIS A 865 -2.86 5.31 15.16
CA HIS A 865 -1.61 4.86 14.52
C HIS A 865 -1.84 4.21 13.14
N ASP A 866 -1.11 4.68 12.11
CA ASP A 866 -1.14 4.06 10.78
C ASP A 866 -0.14 2.89 10.71
N VAL A 867 -0.57 1.73 10.19
CA VAL A 867 0.29 0.55 10.05
C VAL A 867 0.28 0.05 8.63
N THR A 868 1.48 -0.08 8.08
CA THR A 868 1.73 -0.62 6.74
C THR A 868 2.62 -1.84 6.83
N ILE A 869 2.19 -2.96 6.23
CA ILE A 869 2.98 -4.19 6.15
C ILE A 869 2.99 -4.69 4.70
N VAL A 870 4.17 -4.92 4.13
CA VAL A 870 4.32 -5.27 2.70
C VAL A 870 5.29 -6.43 2.47
N ASN A 871 4.82 -7.49 1.82
CA ASN A 871 5.61 -8.68 1.44
C ASN A 871 6.21 -9.47 2.62
N LEU A 872 5.47 -9.61 3.73
CA LEU A 872 5.90 -10.45 4.86
C LEU A 872 5.00 -11.68 5.02
N THR A 873 5.58 -12.79 5.48
CA THR A 873 4.84 -13.99 5.89
C THR A 873 4.87 -14.11 7.41
N TYR A 874 3.73 -14.38 8.02
CA TYR A 874 3.57 -14.68 9.44
C TYR A 874 3.03 -16.10 9.59
N GLU A 875 3.80 -16.97 10.22
CA GLU A 875 3.44 -18.35 10.53
C GLU A 875 3.21 -18.52 12.03
N PHE A 876 2.11 -19.18 12.38
CA PHE A 876 1.75 -19.60 13.73
C PHE A 876 1.47 -18.46 14.72
N ALA A 877 1.07 -17.29 14.20
CA ALA A 877 0.71 -16.08 14.94
C ALA A 877 -0.45 -15.36 14.24
N GLY A 878 -1.33 -14.70 15.01
CA GLY A 878 -2.31 -13.77 14.44
C GLY A 878 -1.73 -12.36 14.23
N LEU A 879 -2.40 -11.53 13.43
CA LEU A 879 -2.13 -10.10 13.31
C LEU A 879 -3.30 -9.30 13.86
N LYS A 880 -3.07 -8.60 14.98
CA LYS A 880 -4.10 -7.85 15.69
C LYS A 880 -3.87 -6.35 15.58
N MET A 881 -4.58 -5.72 14.64
CA MET A 881 -4.51 -4.30 14.29
C MET A 881 -5.70 -3.51 14.84
N ASP A 882 -6.37 -4.03 15.86
CA ASP A 882 -7.46 -3.35 16.55
C ASP A 882 -7.12 -1.91 16.92
N ALA A 883 -8.10 -1.03 16.75
CA ALA A 883 -8.05 0.39 17.07
C ALA A 883 -6.98 1.20 16.34
N ALA A 884 -6.29 0.62 15.35
CA ALA A 884 -5.35 1.35 14.52
C ALA A 884 -6.05 2.52 13.80
N GLY A 885 -5.32 3.61 13.61
CA GLY A 885 -5.76 4.75 12.81
C GLY A 885 -6.05 4.31 11.38
N ARG A 886 -5.09 3.69 10.70
CA ARG A 886 -5.27 3.05 9.39
C ARG A 886 -4.46 1.76 9.31
N PHE A 887 -4.96 0.80 8.54
CA PHE A 887 -4.13 -0.33 8.08
C PHE A 887 -3.95 -0.31 6.56
N TYR A 888 -2.76 -0.70 6.11
CA TYR A 888 -2.46 -1.02 4.72
C TYR A 888 -1.63 -2.31 4.67
N LEU A 889 -2.19 -3.36 4.08
CA LEU A 889 -1.51 -4.64 3.92
C LEU A 889 -1.36 -4.94 2.43
N ASP A 890 -0.15 -5.27 2.00
CA ASP A 890 0.07 -5.68 0.62
C ASP A 890 0.89 -6.97 0.57
N SER A 891 0.31 -7.99 -0.04
CA SER A 891 0.98 -9.27 -0.27
C SER A 891 1.46 -9.92 1.04
N VAL A 892 0.71 -9.70 2.12
CA VAL A 892 0.95 -10.30 3.44
C VAL A 892 0.34 -11.70 3.48
N MET A 893 1.10 -12.68 3.94
CA MET A 893 0.62 -14.05 4.15
C MET A 893 0.57 -14.38 5.64
N ASN A 894 -0.56 -14.87 6.12
CA ASN A 894 -0.73 -15.39 7.47
C ASN A 894 -1.09 -16.88 7.40
N ILE A 895 -0.39 -17.71 8.18
CA ILE A 895 -0.59 -19.16 8.20
C ILE A 895 -0.67 -19.62 9.65
N GLY A 896 -1.84 -20.08 10.08
CA GLY A 896 -2.03 -20.63 11.42
C GLY A 896 -2.13 -19.57 12.50
N SER A 897 -3.29 -18.94 12.68
CA SER A 897 -3.53 -18.08 13.86
C SER A 897 -4.17 -18.88 15.01
N PRO A 898 -3.80 -18.63 16.29
CA PRO A 898 -4.52 -19.17 17.43
C PRO A 898 -5.92 -18.54 17.63
N GLY A 899 -6.23 -17.45 16.93
CA GLY A 899 -7.56 -16.86 16.89
C GLY A 899 -7.80 -16.36 15.48
N ASP A 900 -8.02 -15.06 15.34
CA ASP A 900 -8.20 -14.42 14.04
C ASP A 900 -6.90 -14.32 13.26
N GLY A 901 -6.94 -14.56 11.95
CA GLY A 901 -5.80 -14.32 11.08
C GLY A 901 -5.45 -12.84 11.07
N PHE A 902 -6.35 -12.02 10.53
CA PHE A 902 -6.35 -10.57 10.65
C PHE A 902 -7.51 -10.12 11.52
N SER A 903 -7.20 -9.53 12.67
CA SER A 903 -8.16 -8.85 13.53
C SER A 903 -8.01 -7.34 13.29
N ILE A 904 -9.02 -6.75 12.67
CA ILE A 904 -9.07 -5.35 12.21
C ILE A 904 -10.31 -4.66 12.80
N ASP A 905 -10.46 -4.80 14.11
CA ASP A 905 -11.56 -4.18 14.84
C ASP A 905 -11.33 -2.68 15.00
N LYS A 906 -12.40 -1.88 14.91
CA LYS A 906 -12.38 -0.44 15.19
C LYS A 906 -11.31 0.33 14.42
N THR A 907 -11.04 -0.09 13.18
CA THR A 907 -10.04 0.51 12.29
C THR A 907 -10.60 0.63 10.88
N HIS A 908 -9.95 1.45 10.05
CA HIS A 908 -10.25 1.55 8.63
C HIS A 908 -9.01 1.37 7.77
N GLY A 909 -9.14 0.70 6.64
CA GLY A 909 -7.97 0.40 5.82
C GLY A 909 -8.23 -0.52 4.65
N GLU A 910 -7.13 -0.92 4.02
CA GLU A 910 -7.16 -1.74 2.82
C GLU A 910 -6.14 -2.88 2.90
N ASP A 911 -6.54 -4.06 2.44
CA ASP A 911 -5.62 -5.16 2.17
C ASP A 911 -5.66 -5.55 0.69
N ARG A 912 -4.48 -5.68 0.09
CA ARG A 912 -4.31 -6.09 -1.30
C ARG A 912 -3.52 -7.37 -1.34
N TYR A 913 -4.01 -8.32 -2.12
CA TYR A 913 -3.30 -9.54 -2.40
C TYR A 913 -2.88 -10.28 -1.11
N CYS A 914 -3.63 -10.15 -0.03
CA CYS A 914 -3.29 -10.85 1.20
C CYS A 914 -3.78 -12.30 1.17
N SER A 915 -3.14 -13.16 1.97
CA SER A 915 -3.51 -14.57 2.11
C SER A 915 -3.60 -14.92 3.58
N VAL A 916 -4.69 -15.53 4.03
CA VAL A 916 -4.81 -16.07 5.38
C VAL A 916 -5.25 -17.52 5.29
N ILE A 917 -4.52 -18.41 5.97
CA ILE A 917 -4.73 -19.86 5.91
C ILE A 917 -4.72 -20.45 7.31
N GLY A 918 -5.78 -21.16 7.70
CA GLY A 918 -5.76 -21.93 8.94
C GLY A 918 -5.91 -21.09 10.22
N ALA A 919 -6.68 -20.00 10.21
CA ALA A 919 -7.04 -19.33 11.46
C ALA A 919 -7.94 -20.25 12.32
N SER A 920 -7.67 -20.29 13.62
CA SER A 920 -8.47 -21.05 14.60
C SER A 920 -9.81 -20.37 14.94
N ASN A 921 -10.05 -19.19 14.36
CA ASN A 921 -11.33 -18.51 14.33
C ASN A 921 -11.58 -18.04 12.88
N ASP A 922 -11.77 -16.73 12.68
CA ASP A 922 -11.96 -16.12 11.38
C ASP A 922 -10.63 -15.80 10.70
N ASN A 923 -10.57 -15.95 9.39
CA ASN A 923 -9.38 -15.52 8.66
C ASN A 923 -9.29 -13.98 8.62
N TRP A 924 -10.40 -13.27 8.38
CA TRP A 924 -10.54 -11.82 8.55
C TRP A 924 -11.67 -11.55 9.53
N ASN A 925 -11.38 -10.82 10.60
CA ASN A 925 -12.36 -10.42 11.61
C ASN A 925 -12.41 -8.90 11.76
N CYS A 926 -13.61 -8.33 11.77
CA CYS A 926 -13.83 -6.89 11.88
C CYS A 926 -15.08 -6.57 12.72
N HIS A 927 -14.86 -6.16 13.96
CA HIS A 927 -15.91 -5.71 14.87
C HIS A 927 -15.88 -4.20 15.14
N ASN A 928 -17.04 -3.68 15.54
CA ASN A 928 -17.22 -2.37 16.15
C ASN A 928 -18.03 -2.44 17.46
N THR A 929 -17.80 -3.48 18.28
CA THR A 929 -18.53 -3.77 19.53
C THR A 929 -18.87 -2.53 20.38
N VAL A 930 -20.16 -2.39 20.71
CA VAL A 930 -20.79 -1.21 21.36
C VAL A 930 -20.67 -1.21 22.90
N VAL A 931 -19.91 -2.12 23.52
CA VAL A 931 -20.09 -2.42 24.95
C VAL A 931 -19.02 -1.79 25.86
N GLU A 932 -19.48 -0.78 26.60
CA GLU A 932 -19.13 -0.37 27.97
C GLU A 932 -18.20 0.81 28.30
N THR A 933 -17.52 1.43 27.34
CA THR A 933 -16.97 2.78 27.58
C THR A 933 -16.98 3.58 26.28
N PRO A 934 -17.65 4.75 26.21
CA PRO A 934 -17.30 5.77 25.23
C PRO A 934 -15.78 5.96 25.28
N ARG A 935 -15.12 6.18 24.13
CA ARG A 935 -13.70 6.54 24.16
C ARG A 935 -13.52 7.69 25.16
N ASP A 936 -12.55 7.56 26.07
CA ASP A 936 -12.23 8.59 27.07
C ASP A 936 -11.78 9.93 26.42
N ASP A 937 -11.58 9.94 25.10
CA ASP A 937 -11.23 11.11 24.29
C ASP A 937 -12.44 11.85 23.67
N GLY A 938 -13.68 11.40 23.92
CA GLY A 938 -14.89 12.11 23.54
C GLY A 938 -15.32 11.98 22.07
N TYR A 939 -14.69 11.09 21.29
CA TYR A 939 -15.13 10.77 19.92
C TYR A 939 -16.21 9.66 19.92
N THR A 940 -17.20 9.77 19.02
CA THR A 940 -18.15 8.69 18.73
C THR A 940 -17.41 7.45 18.22
N ASN A 941 -17.91 6.24 18.52
CA ASN A 941 -17.34 4.99 18.02
C ASN A 941 -17.14 5.09 16.50
N VAL A 942 -15.91 4.85 16.03
CA VAL A 942 -15.56 4.93 14.62
C VAL A 942 -16.06 3.63 13.97
N ALA A 943 -16.99 3.72 13.02
CA ALA A 943 -17.35 2.58 12.18
C ALA A 943 -16.08 1.96 11.60
N SER A 944 -15.91 0.64 11.74
CA SER A 944 -14.79 -0.06 11.08
C SER A 944 -15.05 -0.11 9.58
N VAL A 945 -14.06 0.26 8.76
CA VAL A 945 -14.23 0.27 7.30
C VAL A 945 -13.10 -0.50 6.64
N SER A 946 -13.39 -1.61 5.98
CA SER A 946 -12.36 -2.44 5.33
C SER A 946 -12.62 -2.63 3.84
N HIS A 947 -11.55 -2.54 3.06
CA HIS A 947 -11.56 -2.84 1.63
C HIS A 947 -10.51 -3.91 1.31
N SER A 948 -10.91 -5.01 0.68
CA SER A 948 -10.01 -6.09 0.31
C SER A 948 -9.96 -6.30 -1.21
N ILE A 949 -8.76 -6.34 -1.78
CA ILE A 949 -8.53 -6.59 -3.20
C ILE A 949 -7.86 -7.94 -3.38
N ASP A 950 -8.53 -8.85 -4.08
CA ASP A 950 -8.05 -10.20 -4.35
C ASP A 950 -7.53 -10.98 -3.11
N PRO A 951 -8.29 -10.99 -1.99
CA PRO A 951 -7.91 -11.76 -0.80
C PRO A 951 -7.96 -13.28 -1.09
N TYR A 952 -7.06 -14.03 -0.49
CA TYR A 952 -7.10 -15.49 -0.49
C TYR A 952 -7.30 -16.02 0.94
N SER A 953 -8.49 -16.54 1.19
CA SER A 953 -8.88 -17.11 2.48
C SER A 953 -9.05 -18.62 2.32
N ALA A 954 -8.33 -19.39 3.13
CA ALA A 954 -8.48 -20.85 3.11
C ALA A 954 -8.50 -21.42 4.52
N TRP A 955 -9.34 -22.44 4.76
CA TRP A 955 -9.31 -23.19 6.02
C TRP A 955 -9.45 -22.32 7.28
N ALA A 956 -10.37 -21.35 7.29
CA ALA A 956 -10.81 -20.75 8.56
C ALA A 956 -11.58 -21.80 9.37
N PHE A 957 -11.41 -21.82 10.69
CA PHE A 957 -12.22 -22.71 11.52
C PHE A 957 -13.67 -22.24 11.56
N ASP A 958 -13.88 -20.93 11.61
CA ASP A 958 -15.20 -20.30 11.48
C ASP A 958 -15.36 -19.69 10.08
N ASP A 959 -15.29 -18.37 9.94
CA ASP A 959 -15.55 -17.70 8.68
C ASP A 959 -14.28 -17.32 7.91
N GLY A 960 -14.38 -17.39 6.58
CA GLY A 960 -13.36 -16.85 5.69
C GLY A 960 -13.18 -15.34 5.85
N ARG A 961 -14.26 -14.63 6.17
CA ARG A 961 -14.32 -13.21 6.51
C ARG A 961 -15.59 -12.93 7.28
N SER A 962 -15.46 -12.28 8.43
CA SER A 962 -16.56 -11.93 9.33
C SER A 962 -16.52 -10.43 9.61
N ILE A 963 -17.61 -9.71 9.31
CA ILE A 963 -17.75 -8.28 9.62
C ILE A 963 -19.03 -8.04 10.43
N HIS A 964 -18.94 -7.27 11.51
CA HIS A 964 -20.00 -7.18 12.53
C HIS A 964 -20.35 -5.73 12.90
N GLU A 965 -21.56 -5.54 13.42
CA GLU A 965 -22.07 -4.25 13.93
C GLU A 965 -21.97 -3.13 12.88
N GLN A 966 -21.69 -1.87 13.22
CA GLN A 966 -21.65 -0.73 12.28
C GLN A 966 -20.45 -0.78 11.30
N SER A 967 -19.88 -1.96 11.06
CA SER A 967 -18.74 -2.14 10.17
C SER A 967 -19.21 -2.16 8.71
N HIS A 968 -18.42 -1.51 7.85
CA HIS A 968 -18.64 -1.45 6.42
C HIS A 968 -17.50 -2.18 5.70
N GLY A 969 -17.84 -3.20 4.92
CA GLY A 969 -16.88 -4.01 4.19
C GLY A 969 -17.07 -3.90 2.68
N SER A 970 -15.96 -3.95 1.94
CA SER A 970 -16.00 -4.19 0.50
C SER A 970 -14.89 -5.15 0.07
N VAL A 971 -15.22 -6.05 -0.85
CA VAL A 971 -14.27 -7.00 -1.42
C VAL A 971 -14.39 -7.02 -2.94
N ASP A 972 -13.28 -6.79 -3.62
CA ASP A 972 -13.16 -6.86 -5.08
C ASP A 972 -12.26 -8.05 -5.47
N GLY A 973 -12.88 -9.09 -6.02
CA GLY A 973 -12.25 -10.36 -6.37
C GLY A 973 -12.18 -11.33 -5.19
N GLY A 974 -11.11 -12.13 -5.14
CA GLY A 974 -10.84 -13.03 -4.02
C GLY A 974 -11.26 -14.50 -4.21
N LEU A 975 -10.64 -15.37 -3.40
CA LEU A 975 -10.93 -16.80 -3.32
C LEU A 975 -11.07 -17.19 -1.84
N PHE A 976 -12.22 -17.75 -1.50
CA PHE A 976 -12.55 -18.19 -0.15
C PHE A 976 -12.90 -19.68 -0.20
N GLU A 977 -12.08 -20.53 0.41
CA GLU A 977 -12.23 -21.97 0.28
C GLU A 977 -12.03 -22.77 1.56
N PHE A 978 -12.85 -23.81 1.74
CA PHE A 978 -12.75 -24.74 2.87
C PHE A 978 -12.90 -24.07 4.25
N CYS A 979 -13.66 -22.98 4.37
CA CYS A 979 -13.96 -22.36 5.66
C CYS A 979 -15.06 -23.14 6.40
N GLY A 980 -14.96 -23.20 7.73
CA GLY A 980 -15.83 -24.01 8.58
C GLY A 980 -17.28 -23.61 8.48
N SER A 981 -17.59 -22.33 8.66
CA SER A 981 -18.94 -21.83 8.51
C SER A 981 -19.18 -21.22 7.13
N THR A 982 -18.73 -19.99 6.89
CA THR A 982 -18.97 -19.30 5.60
C THR A 982 -17.68 -18.83 4.93
N GLY A 983 -17.75 -18.49 3.65
CA GLY A 983 -16.74 -17.63 3.03
C GLY A 983 -16.85 -16.18 3.49
N PHE A 984 -18.08 -15.69 3.68
CA PHE A 984 -18.39 -14.34 4.16
C PHE A 984 -19.61 -14.36 5.10
N ALA A 985 -19.45 -13.73 6.26
CA ALA A 985 -20.47 -13.61 7.31
C ALA A 985 -20.65 -12.15 7.78
N PRO A 986 -21.31 -11.29 6.99
CA PRO A 986 -21.79 -10.01 7.51
C PRO A 986 -22.86 -10.25 8.59
N ALA A 987 -22.74 -9.54 9.71
CA ALA A 987 -23.53 -9.78 10.90
C ALA A 987 -23.87 -8.53 11.73
N GLN A 988 -24.89 -8.63 12.57
CA GLN A 988 -25.17 -7.73 13.70
C GLN A 988 -25.35 -6.22 13.38
N GLY A 989 -25.68 -5.85 12.15
CA GLY A 989 -25.78 -4.46 11.70
C GLY A 989 -24.83 -4.09 10.56
N ALA A 990 -23.97 -5.02 10.15
CA ALA A 990 -22.93 -4.74 9.16
C ALA A 990 -23.46 -4.59 7.74
N GLU A 991 -22.71 -3.82 6.95
CA GLU A 991 -22.95 -3.63 5.52
C GLU A 991 -21.75 -4.11 4.70
N GLU A 992 -21.94 -5.15 3.88
CA GLU A 992 -20.88 -5.67 3.02
C GLU A 992 -21.24 -5.63 1.54
N THR A 993 -20.28 -5.21 0.70
CA THR A 993 -20.39 -5.34 -0.77
C THR A 993 -19.28 -6.22 -1.32
N ILE A 994 -19.67 -7.31 -1.98
CA ILE A 994 -18.77 -8.33 -2.51
C ILE A 994 -18.88 -8.35 -4.04
N ARG A 995 -17.76 -8.25 -4.75
CA ARG A 995 -17.70 -8.26 -6.21
C ARG A 995 -16.75 -9.32 -6.72
N HIS A 996 -17.15 -10.10 -7.71
CA HIS A 996 -16.27 -11.03 -8.44
C HIS A 996 -15.56 -12.09 -7.59
N ALA A 997 -16.00 -12.32 -6.36
CA ALA A 997 -15.43 -13.33 -5.48
C ALA A 997 -15.80 -14.75 -5.94
N HIS A 998 -14.90 -15.70 -5.68
CA HIS A 998 -15.15 -17.12 -5.83
C HIS A 998 -15.13 -17.79 -4.45
N VAL A 999 -16.26 -18.35 -4.02
CA VAL A 999 -16.39 -19.07 -2.75
C VAL A 999 -16.63 -20.55 -3.03
N ARG A 1000 -15.91 -21.45 -2.34
CA ARG A 1000 -16.12 -22.89 -2.55
C ARG A 1000 -15.81 -23.78 -1.38
N ASP A 1001 -16.48 -24.93 -1.34
CA ASP A 1001 -16.21 -26.00 -0.37
C ASP A 1001 -16.29 -25.54 1.12
N CYS A 1002 -17.02 -24.45 1.41
CA CYS A 1002 -17.28 -23.94 2.77
C CYS A 1002 -18.55 -24.53 3.40
N GLY A 1003 -18.66 -24.47 4.74
CA GLY A 1003 -19.81 -24.97 5.50
C GLY A 1003 -19.65 -26.41 6.00
N TRP A 1004 -18.43 -26.80 6.37
CA TRP A 1004 -18.14 -28.15 6.89
C TRP A 1004 -18.31 -28.28 8.41
N GLU A 1005 -18.33 -27.17 9.15
CA GLU A 1005 -18.52 -27.12 10.60
C GLU A 1005 -20.00 -26.89 10.94
N ASN A 1006 -20.63 -25.91 10.30
CA ASN A 1006 -21.99 -25.48 10.59
C ASN A 1006 -23.01 -26.12 9.62
N ASP A 1007 -24.18 -26.51 10.14
CA ASP A 1007 -25.20 -27.22 9.36
C ASP A 1007 -26.21 -26.36 8.61
N ARG A 1008 -26.14 -25.03 8.77
CA ARG A 1008 -27.08 -24.06 8.17
C ARG A 1008 -26.40 -23.02 7.29
N GLU A 1009 -25.08 -23.02 7.31
CA GLU A 1009 -24.23 -22.00 6.71
C GLU A 1009 -23.35 -22.60 5.62
N GLY A 1010 -22.76 -21.73 4.81
CA GLY A 1010 -21.99 -22.07 3.62
C GLY A 1010 -22.04 -20.93 2.61
N GLY A 1011 -21.01 -20.82 1.77
CA GLY A 1011 -20.96 -19.77 0.77
C GLY A 1011 -20.94 -18.38 1.41
N ILE A 1012 -21.99 -17.59 1.22
CA ILE A 1012 -22.17 -16.26 1.83
C ILE A 1012 -23.43 -16.27 2.70
N ALA A 1013 -23.34 -15.89 3.97
CA ALA A 1013 -24.49 -15.85 4.87
C ALA A 1013 -24.62 -14.52 5.62
N VAL A 1014 -25.82 -13.94 5.61
CA VAL A 1014 -26.17 -12.86 6.53
C VAL A 1014 -26.63 -13.49 7.85
N VAL A 1015 -25.87 -13.26 8.92
CA VAL A 1015 -26.02 -13.98 10.20
C VAL A 1015 -26.22 -13.02 11.38
N ASN A 1016 -26.73 -13.55 12.50
CA ASN A 1016 -26.97 -12.84 13.78
C ASN A 1016 -27.89 -11.60 13.74
N ASP A 1017 -28.65 -11.43 14.82
CA ASP A 1017 -29.57 -10.29 14.96
C ASP A 1017 -28.77 -8.98 15.13
N VAL A 1018 -29.30 -7.86 14.64
CA VAL A 1018 -28.70 -6.52 14.78
C VAL A 1018 -28.53 -6.16 16.27
N GLN A 1019 -27.32 -5.75 16.66
CA GLN A 1019 -26.97 -5.43 18.06
C GLN A 1019 -26.58 -3.96 18.27
N ASP A 1020 -26.59 -3.14 17.22
CA ASP A 1020 -26.24 -1.73 17.25
C ASP A 1020 -27.46 -0.81 17.04
N ASP A 1021 -27.22 0.45 16.69
CA ASP A 1021 -28.27 1.43 16.36
C ASP A 1021 -28.71 1.37 14.88
N GLY A 1022 -28.17 0.43 14.11
CA GLY A 1022 -28.58 0.10 12.76
C GLY A 1022 -29.95 -0.57 12.69
N HIS A 1023 -30.46 -0.73 11.48
CA HIS A 1023 -31.77 -1.33 11.23
C HIS A 1023 -31.71 -2.72 10.59
N TYR A 1024 -30.63 -3.03 9.87
CA TYR A 1024 -30.48 -4.25 9.09
C TYR A 1024 -29.02 -4.66 9.03
N THR A 1025 -28.78 -5.96 8.82
CA THR A 1025 -27.50 -6.44 8.29
C THR A 1025 -27.65 -6.60 6.77
N VAL A 1026 -26.78 -5.99 5.98
CA VAL A 1026 -26.92 -5.91 4.52
C VAL A 1026 -25.73 -6.54 3.81
N CYS A 1027 -25.99 -7.42 2.84
CA CYS A 1027 -24.98 -7.96 1.95
C CYS A 1027 -25.38 -7.75 0.48
N ASN A 1028 -24.50 -7.12 -0.30
CA ASN A 1028 -24.65 -6.91 -1.74
C ASN A 1028 -23.59 -7.73 -2.50
N ALA A 1029 -24.01 -8.79 -3.17
CA ALA A 1029 -23.10 -9.66 -3.94
C ALA A 1029 -23.27 -9.44 -5.45
N HIS A 1030 -22.19 -9.08 -6.14
CA HIS A 1030 -22.16 -8.80 -7.57
C HIS A 1030 -21.21 -9.76 -8.30
N ASN A 1031 -21.70 -10.46 -9.33
CA ASN A 1031 -20.89 -11.35 -10.17
C ASN A 1031 -20.12 -12.42 -9.37
N VAL A 1032 -20.70 -12.88 -8.25
CA VAL A 1032 -20.10 -13.87 -7.36
C VAL A 1032 -20.41 -15.29 -7.83
N LEU A 1033 -19.41 -16.18 -7.77
CA LEU A 1033 -19.58 -17.62 -7.95
C LEU A 1033 -19.43 -18.34 -6.62
N VAL A 1034 -20.42 -19.15 -6.26
CA VAL A 1034 -20.34 -20.07 -5.12
C VAL A 1034 -20.44 -21.51 -5.61
N GLU A 1035 -19.49 -22.38 -5.29
CA GLU A 1035 -19.54 -23.78 -5.74
C GLU A 1035 -19.22 -24.80 -4.63
N ARG A 1036 -19.91 -25.93 -4.60
CA ARG A 1036 -19.68 -27.04 -3.64
C ARG A 1036 -19.72 -26.64 -2.16
N CYS A 1037 -20.20 -25.45 -1.85
CA CYS A 1037 -20.54 -25.09 -0.48
C CYS A 1037 -21.76 -25.88 -0.01
N ARG A 1038 -21.94 -25.99 1.30
CA ARG A 1038 -23.14 -26.62 1.84
C ARG A 1038 -24.42 -25.91 1.38
N VAL A 1039 -24.48 -24.60 1.62
CA VAL A 1039 -25.46 -23.69 1.02
C VAL A 1039 -24.72 -22.66 0.17
N GLY A 1040 -25.34 -22.18 -0.91
CA GLY A 1040 -24.77 -21.12 -1.75
C GLY A 1040 -24.83 -19.75 -1.09
N PHE A 1041 -26.04 -19.31 -0.75
CA PHE A 1041 -26.32 -18.03 -0.11
C PHE A 1041 -27.37 -18.17 1.00
N SER A 1042 -27.17 -17.53 2.15
CA SER A 1042 -28.09 -17.65 3.30
C SER A 1042 -28.50 -16.31 3.90
N VAL A 1043 -29.74 -16.24 4.40
CA VAL A 1043 -30.20 -15.18 5.31
C VAL A 1043 -30.88 -15.85 6.50
N LEU A 1044 -30.26 -15.72 7.68
CA LEU A 1044 -30.67 -16.48 8.85
C LEU A 1044 -31.54 -15.69 9.83
N LYS A 1045 -31.69 -14.38 9.63
CA LYS A 1045 -32.32 -13.45 10.58
C LYS A 1045 -33.31 -12.49 9.91
N ASP A 1046 -34.31 -12.04 10.68
CA ASP A 1046 -35.43 -11.23 10.18
C ASP A 1046 -35.02 -9.84 9.68
N ASP A 1047 -33.92 -9.32 10.23
CA ASP A 1047 -33.28 -8.05 9.89
C ASP A 1047 -32.14 -8.21 8.86
N GLY A 1048 -31.98 -9.41 8.29
CA GLY A 1048 -31.02 -9.65 7.22
C GLY A 1048 -31.56 -9.29 5.83
N ILE A 1049 -30.74 -8.59 5.05
CA ILE A 1049 -31.00 -8.27 3.64
C ILE A 1049 -29.85 -8.77 2.79
N LEU A 1050 -30.16 -9.63 1.82
CA LEU A 1050 -29.21 -10.15 0.85
C LEU A 1050 -29.63 -9.77 -0.58
N ASN A 1051 -28.78 -9.03 -1.28
CA ASN A 1051 -29.01 -8.62 -2.66
C ASN A 1051 -28.01 -9.30 -3.59
N LEU A 1052 -28.52 -10.08 -4.54
CA LEU A 1052 -27.71 -10.90 -5.44
C LEU A 1052 -27.83 -10.39 -6.88
N TYR A 1053 -26.74 -9.88 -7.45
CA TYR A 1053 -26.67 -9.32 -8.80
C TYR A 1053 -25.77 -10.17 -9.70
N ASN A 1054 -26.34 -10.83 -10.71
CA ASN A 1054 -25.65 -11.73 -11.64
C ASN A 1054 -24.77 -12.77 -10.93
N THR A 1055 -25.30 -13.37 -9.86
CA THR A 1055 -24.57 -14.39 -9.10
C THR A 1055 -24.85 -15.79 -9.61
N ARG A 1056 -23.92 -16.72 -9.34
CA ARG A 1056 -24.05 -18.12 -9.74
C ARG A 1056 -23.74 -19.05 -8.58
N THR A 1057 -24.51 -20.12 -8.48
CA THR A 1057 -24.24 -21.27 -7.60
C THR A 1057 -24.02 -22.52 -8.42
N LYS A 1058 -23.18 -23.42 -7.90
CA LYS A 1058 -22.92 -24.70 -8.54
C LYS A 1058 -22.72 -25.82 -7.52
N ASP A 1059 -23.47 -26.91 -7.68
CA ASP A 1059 -23.30 -28.15 -6.92
C ASP A 1059 -23.31 -27.92 -5.38
N CYS A 1060 -24.12 -26.98 -4.87
CA CYS A 1060 -24.26 -26.80 -3.43
C CYS A 1060 -24.96 -28.02 -2.81
N THR A 1061 -24.54 -28.44 -1.62
CA THR A 1061 -24.99 -29.73 -1.05
C THR A 1061 -26.47 -29.72 -0.64
N ASP A 1062 -26.95 -28.61 -0.08
CA ASP A 1062 -28.30 -28.49 0.47
C ASP A 1062 -29.18 -27.60 -0.41
N ALA A 1063 -28.79 -26.35 -0.63
CA ALA A 1063 -29.52 -25.40 -1.46
C ALA A 1063 -28.62 -24.32 -2.06
N SER A 1064 -29.06 -23.74 -3.17
CA SER A 1064 -28.44 -22.54 -3.74
C SER A 1064 -28.72 -21.30 -2.88
N ILE A 1065 -29.96 -21.15 -2.41
CA ILE A 1065 -30.38 -20.06 -1.51
C ILE A 1065 -31.11 -20.66 -0.31
N ASN A 1066 -30.71 -20.31 0.91
CA ASN A 1066 -31.43 -20.62 2.14
C ASN A 1066 -31.90 -19.33 2.82
N ALA A 1067 -33.14 -18.93 2.52
CA ALA A 1067 -33.79 -17.80 3.18
C ALA A 1067 -34.55 -18.31 4.41
N GLU A 1068 -33.85 -18.62 5.50
CA GLU A 1068 -34.51 -19.06 6.75
C GLU A 1068 -35.37 -17.92 7.33
N ALA A 1069 -34.89 -16.69 7.22
CA ALA A 1069 -35.60 -15.47 7.61
C ALA A 1069 -35.23 -14.29 6.69
N GLY A 1070 -35.72 -13.09 7.00
CA GLY A 1070 -35.32 -11.85 6.33
C GLY A 1070 -35.73 -11.75 4.86
N LEU A 1071 -34.95 -10.96 4.10
CA LEU A 1071 -35.20 -10.64 2.69
C LEU A 1071 -34.02 -11.02 1.80
N THR A 1072 -34.29 -11.79 0.74
CA THR A 1072 -33.33 -12.04 -0.35
C THR A 1072 -33.87 -11.50 -1.67
N ASN A 1073 -33.12 -10.63 -2.35
CA ASN A 1073 -33.44 -10.11 -3.67
C ASN A 1073 -32.51 -10.72 -4.73
N LEU A 1074 -33.08 -11.30 -5.78
CA LEU A 1074 -32.36 -11.95 -6.85
C LEU A 1074 -32.51 -11.15 -8.15
N PHE A 1075 -31.38 -10.74 -8.71
CA PHE A 1075 -31.27 -10.05 -9.99
C PHE A 1075 -30.35 -10.86 -10.91
N ASP A 1076 -30.94 -11.71 -11.77
CA ASP A 1076 -30.22 -12.67 -12.64
C ASP A 1076 -29.35 -13.72 -11.90
N HIS A 1077 -29.86 -14.25 -10.78
CA HIS A 1077 -29.22 -15.37 -10.08
C HIS A 1077 -29.45 -16.72 -10.78
N LYS A 1078 -28.36 -17.47 -11.00
CA LYS A 1078 -28.38 -18.79 -11.68
C LYS A 1078 -27.86 -19.88 -10.76
N ASP A 1079 -28.48 -21.05 -10.83
CA ASP A 1079 -28.06 -22.25 -10.09
C ASP A 1079 -27.90 -23.44 -11.03
N SER A 1080 -26.90 -24.27 -10.78
CA SER A 1080 -26.70 -25.54 -11.47
C SER A 1080 -26.22 -26.64 -10.52
N GLY A 1081 -27.00 -27.70 -10.36
CA GLY A 1081 -26.57 -28.91 -9.64
C GLY A 1081 -26.94 -28.95 -8.16
N SER A 1082 -27.40 -27.85 -7.56
CA SER A 1082 -27.90 -27.85 -6.18
C SER A 1082 -29.23 -28.62 -6.07
N PRO A 1083 -29.48 -29.39 -4.98
CA PRO A 1083 -30.74 -30.12 -4.80
C PRO A 1083 -32.00 -29.24 -4.74
N ALA A 1084 -31.84 -28.01 -4.24
CA ALA A 1084 -32.87 -26.99 -4.23
C ALA A 1084 -32.31 -25.64 -4.66
N ARG A 1085 -33.03 -24.93 -5.52
CA ARG A 1085 -32.68 -23.54 -5.86
C ARG A 1085 -32.94 -22.58 -4.69
N ILE A 1086 -34.03 -22.79 -3.95
CA ILE A 1086 -34.45 -21.98 -2.80
C ILE A 1086 -34.98 -22.90 -1.69
N SER A 1087 -34.60 -22.64 -0.43
CA SER A 1087 -35.14 -23.21 0.81
C SER A 1087 -35.43 -22.12 1.87
N GLY A 1088 -36.12 -22.50 2.94
CA GLY A 1088 -36.45 -21.61 4.07
C GLY A 1088 -37.82 -20.93 3.99
N ASP A 1089 -38.21 -20.22 5.06
CA ASP A 1089 -39.53 -19.57 5.22
C ASP A 1089 -39.48 -18.03 5.02
N GLY A 1090 -38.30 -17.45 4.80
CA GLY A 1090 -38.05 -16.04 4.54
C GLY A 1090 -38.58 -15.54 3.19
N THR A 1091 -38.43 -14.24 2.94
CA THR A 1091 -38.94 -13.61 1.71
C THR A 1091 -37.88 -13.64 0.61
N VAL A 1092 -38.21 -14.21 -0.55
CA VAL A 1092 -37.35 -14.17 -1.74
C VAL A 1092 -38.07 -13.45 -2.89
N ASN A 1093 -37.48 -12.35 -3.35
CA ASN A 1093 -37.90 -11.62 -4.54
C ASN A 1093 -37.03 -12.08 -5.73
N ASP A 1094 -37.64 -12.75 -6.72
CA ASP A 1094 -36.94 -13.29 -7.88
C ASP A 1094 -37.28 -12.46 -9.14
N GLU A 1095 -36.50 -11.40 -9.38
CA GLU A 1095 -36.64 -10.57 -10.58
C GLU A 1095 -35.81 -11.17 -11.71
N THR A 1096 -36.47 -11.98 -12.53
CA THR A 1096 -35.93 -12.43 -13.81
C THR A 1096 -36.05 -11.30 -14.83
N TRP A 1097 -34.95 -10.61 -15.12
CA TRP A 1097 -34.88 -9.69 -16.26
C TRP A 1097 -34.99 -10.54 -17.54
N SER A 1098 -36.17 -10.51 -18.17
CA SER A 1098 -36.54 -11.30 -19.36
C SER A 1098 -35.98 -10.74 -20.65
#